data_AF-A0A1U8Q1U8-F1
#
_entry.id   AF-A0A1U8Q1U8-F1
#
_cell.length_a   1.000
_cell.length_b   1.000
_cell.length_c   1.000
_cell.angle_alpha   90.00
_cell.angle_beta   90.00
_cell.angle_gamma   90.00
#
_symmetry.space_group_name_H-M   'P 1'
#
loop_
_entity.id
_entity.type
_entity.pdbx_description
1 polymer ?
#
loop_
_entity_poly.entity_id
_entity_poly.type
_entity_poly.pdbx_seq_one_letter_code
_entity_poly.pdbx_strand_id
1 'polypeptide(L)'
;MDSSKRITRVVRMADDAIGDTTIALEVVDSGDPEVESDNIYSYEAVMPNGEGIREAGIVREILTRVELYLAYSSEKLVNLDILLMHVATMESDLEAFSLESDEILAFPLEKALEFDFLSGILDSEVRDLDSFMDSLQMEIRDACQRIISYEPSGESFVEMEAKLHDAEESLKQSKDQVAEMRAQAAMFHRTLLAFGGQENLNNGKGADFSEGGQVSNMNAKLKMQTAEQQRHILRMLENSLARELDLEKKLTDSRQNEEEIRIKLHSTEQELLCMEEAEEILFWRIFEVENAAEVLRGISKELMGQLQVSQFNLNSLIQRESEARSKLQDCTEQLNTKENALRKLETSNVELDNFLLTETNRLKDHLKEAEDRYIVANSEAFTLREKVSLLEEQLKESETQLQNAKATVEANKVQHDALYSELNDMENAIEDLKENLSRAENKAESAETKCKLLTETNLELNEELGFLKNDSNNIEKINLLEKQLRESDVQLQNAKVSAEATQEQLNMLYTAIGDMENLINDLKLKVSKAESRAETVEDNCIVLSETNFVLNEELSFLRSRLECLESSLHQADNTKIETAKDISIRTKVITDLVMQLAVERERLQNQVTSLMKENRTLAEKLQNGDKDMPAVMTHNGNKCTTSTNAPHEEDTESSATSLQVDKSSKATAVCETEAEPAFPSNDATSELSKLETVRTMGTGEFNFKYVLIAVLISLISVLATKLFQQDNRPL
;
A
#
# COMPACT_ATOMS: atom_id res chain seq x y z
N MET A 1 -34.26 -57.64 48.06
CA MET A 1 -33.51 -56.62 48.83
C MET A 1 -33.70 -55.32 48.06
N ASP A 2 -34.74 -54.56 48.39
CA ASP A 2 -34.77 -53.53 49.45
C ASP A 2 -34.19 -52.20 48.94
N SER A 3 -34.82 -51.02 49.10
CA SER A 3 -36.17 -50.66 49.57
C SER A 3 -36.47 -49.27 48.95
N SER A 4 -37.61 -49.01 48.31
CA SER A 4 -38.92 -48.70 48.91
C SER A 4 -38.94 -47.50 49.87
N LYS A 5 -39.53 -46.38 49.40
CA LYS A 5 -40.08 -45.18 50.11
C LYS A 5 -40.40 -44.15 49.00
N ARG A 6 -41.62 -43.97 48.48
CA ARG A 6 -42.89 -43.55 49.13
C ARG A 6 -42.69 -42.45 50.18
N ILE A 7 -43.23 -41.26 49.88
CA ILE A 7 -44.18 -40.53 50.73
C ILE A 7 -45.04 -39.63 49.83
N THR A 8 -46.33 -39.55 50.16
CA THR A 8 -47.36 -38.75 49.49
C THR A 8 -47.98 -37.79 50.50
N ARG A 9 -48.26 -36.54 50.12
CA ARG A 9 -49.22 -35.65 50.83
C ARG A 9 -49.71 -34.61 49.82
N VAL A 10 -50.87 -34.79 49.18
CA VAL A 10 -52.27 -34.62 49.66
C VAL A 10 -52.81 -33.22 49.33
N VAL A 11 -54.04 -33.22 48.81
CA VAL A 11 -54.83 -32.13 48.22
C VAL A 11 -55.63 -31.36 49.28
N ARG A 12 -55.85 -30.06 49.04
CA ARG A 12 -57.13 -29.28 49.12
C ARG A 12 -56.83 -27.86 48.58
N MET A 13 -57.57 -27.26 47.65
CA MET A 13 -59.01 -27.02 47.48
C MET A 13 -59.58 -25.86 48.31
N ALA A 14 -60.53 -25.18 47.66
CA ALA A 14 -61.46 -24.15 48.12
C ALA A 14 -60.96 -22.70 48.27
N ASP A 15 -61.74 -21.67 47.93
CA ASP A 15 -62.90 -21.50 47.00
C ASP A 15 -63.19 -19.98 46.93
N ASP A 16 -63.90 -19.50 45.89
CA ASP A 16 -64.85 -18.37 45.90
C ASP A 16 -64.45 -16.95 46.42
N ALA A 17 -65.04 -15.83 45.97
CA ALA A 17 -66.04 -15.54 44.93
C ALA A 17 -66.18 -14.01 44.71
N ILE A 18 -66.85 -13.61 43.60
CA ILE A 18 -67.57 -12.31 43.39
C ILE A 18 -66.70 -11.02 43.46
N GLY A 19 -66.78 -10.02 42.58
CA GLY A 19 -67.58 -9.66 41.39
C GLY A 19 -67.03 -8.31 40.88
N ASP A 20 -67.56 -7.55 39.93
CA ASP A 20 -68.78 -7.60 39.11
C ASP A 20 -68.61 -6.50 37.99
N THR A 21 -69.58 -6.33 37.07
CA THR A 21 -69.79 -5.13 36.19
C THR A 21 -68.87 -4.99 34.93
N THR A 22 -69.30 -4.73 33.67
CA THR A 22 -70.61 -4.78 32.95
C THR A 22 -70.37 -4.70 31.42
N ILE A 23 -70.96 -5.65 30.67
CA ILE A 23 -71.77 -5.56 29.40
C ILE A 23 -71.58 -4.28 28.53
N ALA A 24 -71.32 -4.35 27.20
CA ALA A 24 -72.34 -4.68 26.19
C ALA A 24 -71.84 -5.17 24.80
N LEU A 25 -72.70 -5.95 24.13
CA LEU A 25 -72.63 -6.37 22.72
C LEU A 25 -73.48 -5.44 21.81
N GLU A 26 -73.11 -5.30 20.53
CA GLU A 26 -73.85 -5.81 19.34
C GLU A 26 -73.07 -5.47 18.04
N VAL A 27 -72.68 -6.46 17.21
CA VAL A 27 -73.40 -6.97 16.00
C VAL A 27 -73.45 -5.92 14.87
N VAL A 28 -72.49 -5.91 13.92
CA VAL A 28 -72.46 -6.65 12.63
C VAL A 28 -73.57 -6.25 11.65
N ASP A 29 -73.17 -5.65 10.52
CA ASP A 29 -73.68 -6.04 9.19
C ASP A 29 -72.63 -5.76 8.09
N SER A 30 -72.77 -6.43 6.96
CA SER A 30 -71.86 -6.47 5.80
C SER A 30 -72.57 -6.04 4.52
N GLY A 31 -71.86 -5.36 3.61
CA GLY A 31 -72.40 -5.09 2.27
C GLY A 31 -71.51 -4.22 1.40
N ASP A 32 -70.85 -4.85 0.44
CA ASP A 32 -70.30 -4.21 -0.77
C ASP A 32 -71.40 -4.25 -1.86
N PRO A 33 -71.43 -3.29 -2.82
CA PRO A 33 -71.04 -3.71 -4.17
C PRO A 33 -70.35 -2.65 -5.06
N GLU A 34 -69.67 -3.18 -6.07
CA GLU A 34 -69.02 -2.53 -7.21
C GLU A 34 -69.87 -1.46 -7.96
N VAL A 35 -69.21 -0.43 -8.52
CA VAL A 35 -68.99 -0.23 -9.98
C VAL A 35 -68.32 1.13 -10.28
N GLU A 36 -67.37 1.09 -11.22
CA GLU A 36 -66.57 2.12 -11.88
C GLU A 36 -67.13 3.56 -11.99
N SER A 37 -66.28 4.58 -11.74
CA SER A 37 -65.64 5.38 -12.83
C SER A 37 -64.79 6.56 -12.30
N ASP A 38 -63.65 6.79 -12.96
CA ASP A 38 -62.80 8.01 -13.07
C ASP A 38 -62.97 9.15 -12.02
N ASN A 39 -61.93 9.66 -11.35
CA ASN A 39 -60.74 10.24 -11.99
C ASN A 39 -59.69 10.72 -10.94
N ILE A 40 -58.44 10.29 -11.10
CA ILE A 40 -57.16 10.97 -10.76
C ILE A 40 -57.12 11.91 -9.53
N TYR A 41 -56.42 11.50 -8.46
CA TYR A 41 -55.05 12.01 -8.16
C TYR A 41 -54.33 11.12 -7.13
N SER A 42 -53.14 10.64 -7.50
CA SER A 42 -52.31 9.75 -6.69
C SER A 42 -51.42 10.52 -5.70
N TYR A 43 -51.25 9.96 -4.50
CA TYR A 43 -50.05 10.19 -3.69
C TYR A 43 -49.58 8.85 -3.12
N GLU A 44 -49.01 8.03 -4.00
CA GLU A 44 -48.30 6.82 -3.61
C GLU A 44 -46.83 7.19 -3.45
N ALA A 45 -46.40 7.39 -2.20
CA ALA A 45 -45.04 7.78 -1.87
C ALA A 45 -44.08 6.58 -1.98
N VAL A 46 -43.87 6.11 -3.21
CA VAL A 46 -42.70 5.30 -3.56
C VAL A 46 -41.49 6.24 -3.60
N MET A 47 -40.53 6.06 -2.69
CA MET A 47 -39.25 6.78 -2.72
C MET A 47 -38.35 6.16 -3.81
N PRO A 48 -37.99 6.88 -4.88
CA PRO A 48 -37.13 6.35 -5.96
C PRO A 48 -35.63 6.55 -5.68
N ASN A 49 -35.21 6.70 -4.42
CA ASN A 49 -33.84 7.11 -4.06
C ASN A 49 -32.82 5.94 -4.02
N GLY A 50 -33.14 4.78 -4.59
CA GLY A 50 -32.23 3.63 -4.68
C GLY A 50 -31.46 3.52 -6.00
N GLU A 51 -32.16 3.75 -7.12
CA GLU A 51 -31.60 3.75 -8.48
C GLU A 51 -30.68 4.98 -8.66
N GLY A 52 -31.23 6.16 -8.34
CA GLY A 52 -30.61 7.47 -8.47
C GLY A 52 -29.38 7.77 -7.60
N ILE A 53 -28.84 6.76 -6.90
CA ILE A 53 -27.57 6.86 -6.15
C ILE A 53 -26.52 5.92 -6.79
N ARG A 54 -26.92 4.71 -7.22
CA ARG A 54 -26.02 3.80 -7.95
C ARG A 54 -25.61 4.39 -9.29
N GLU A 55 -26.58 4.93 -10.01
CA GLU A 55 -26.38 5.36 -11.39
C GLU A 55 -25.52 6.66 -11.48
N ALA A 56 -25.61 7.55 -10.47
CA ALA A 56 -24.71 8.70 -10.32
C ALA A 56 -23.29 8.28 -9.90
N GLY A 57 -23.16 7.14 -9.20
CA GLY A 57 -21.87 6.49 -8.95
C GLY A 57 -21.23 6.02 -10.26
N ILE A 58 -21.99 5.30 -11.09
CA ILE A 58 -21.55 4.80 -12.41
C ILE A 58 -21.13 5.96 -13.33
N VAL A 59 -21.91 7.04 -13.40
CA VAL A 59 -21.53 8.19 -14.26
C VAL A 59 -20.29 8.91 -13.72
N ARG A 60 -20.11 9.02 -12.39
CA ARG A 60 -18.87 9.56 -11.80
C ARG A 60 -17.66 8.70 -12.13
N GLU A 61 -17.81 7.37 -12.09
CA GLU A 61 -16.75 6.41 -12.44
C GLU A 61 -16.36 6.53 -13.92
N ILE A 62 -17.34 6.58 -14.83
CA ILE A 62 -17.11 6.81 -16.26
C ILE A 62 -16.40 8.16 -16.48
N LEU A 63 -16.81 9.22 -15.78
CA LEU A 63 -16.16 10.53 -15.87
C LEU A 63 -14.69 10.48 -15.40
N THR A 64 -14.39 9.82 -14.27
CA THR A 64 -12.99 9.64 -13.83
C THR A 64 -12.17 8.79 -14.80
N ARG A 65 -12.79 7.84 -15.50
CA ARG A 65 -12.13 7.05 -16.56
C ARG A 65 -11.85 7.88 -17.81
N VAL A 66 -12.78 8.73 -18.22
CA VAL A 66 -12.59 9.74 -19.28
C VAL A 66 -11.46 10.71 -18.94
N GLU A 67 -11.43 11.23 -17.71
CA GLU A 67 -10.34 12.11 -17.23
C GLU A 67 -8.97 11.42 -17.31
N LEU A 68 -8.89 10.14 -16.92
CA LEU A 68 -7.66 9.35 -17.00
C LEU A 68 -7.22 9.06 -18.44
N TYR A 69 -8.16 8.69 -19.33
CA TYR A 69 -7.89 8.44 -20.74
C TYR A 69 -7.47 9.72 -21.48
N LEU A 70 -8.06 10.86 -21.12
CA LEU A 70 -7.65 12.17 -21.62
C LEU A 70 -6.23 12.52 -21.15
N ALA A 71 -5.92 12.32 -19.87
CA ALA A 71 -4.55 12.52 -19.35
C ALA A 71 -3.52 11.63 -20.08
N TYR A 72 -3.81 10.33 -20.24
CA TYR A 72 -3.00 9.40 -21.03
C TYR A 72 -2.80 9.87 -22.48
N SER A 73 -3.87 10.32 -23.15
CA SER A 73 -3.78 10.83 -24.52
C SER A 73 -2.91 12.09 -24.62
N SER A 74 -2.92 12.95 -23.59
CA SER A 74 -2.11 14.17 -23.53
C SER A 74 -0.62 13.86 -23.33
N GLU A 75 -0.28 12.88 -22.50
CA GLU A 75 1.11 12.40 -22.34
C GLU A 75 1.61 11.73 -23.64
N LYS A 76 0.78 10.88 -24.24
CA LYS A 76 1.08 10.22 -25.52
C LYS A 76 1.27 11.23 -26.65
N LEU A 77 0.48 12.30 -26.69
CA LEU A 77 0.68 13.41 -27.63
C LEU A 77 2.04 14.10 -27.45
N VAL A 78 2.42 14.46 -26.22
CA VAL A 78 3.72 15.12 -25.96
C VAL A 78 4.89 14.22 -26.37
N ASN A 79 4.81 12.92 -26.07
CA ASN A 79 5.82 11.95 -26.50
C ASN A 79 5.90 11.82 -28.03
N LEU A 80 4.75 11.86 -28.71
CA LEU A 80 4.71 11.86 -30.17
C LEU A 80 5.19 13.18 -30.78
N ASP A 81 4.97 14.32 -30.14
CA ASP A 81 5.44 15.63 -30.61
C ASP A 81 6.98 15.71 -30.56
N ILE A 82 7.60 15.11 -29.53
CA ILE A 82 9.04 14.91 -29.46
C ILE A 82 9.54 14.03 -30.62
N LEU A 83 8.86 12.91 -30.91
CA LEU A 83 9.21 12.06 -32.05
C LEU A 83 9.04 12.79 -33.40
N LEU A 84 7.94 13.51 -33.57
CA LEU A 84 7.64 14.35 -34.73
C LEU A 84 8.74 15.40 -34.95
N MET A 85 9.19 16.07 -33.89
CA MET A 85 10.29 17.03 -33.92
C MET A 85 11.60 16.38 -34.36
N HIS A 86 11.93 15.20 -33.83
CA HIS A 86 13.11 14.44 -34.26
C HIS A 86 13.04 14.06 -35.75
N VAL A 87 11.91 13.51 -36.21
CA VAL A 87 11.70 13.16 -37.62
C VAL A 87 11.79 14.39 -38.52
N ALA A 88 11.20 15.53 -38.13
CA ALA A 88 11.30 16.80 -38.87
C ALA A 88 12.76 17.33 -38.97
N THR A 89 13.57 17.18 -37.92
CA THR A 89 15.00 17.54 -37.99
C THR A 89 15.77 16.61 -38.94
N MET A 90 15.44 15.31 -38.98
CA MET A 90 16.02 14.38 -39.94
C MET A 90 15.58 14.65 -41.37
N GLU A 91 14.31 15.01 -41.61
CA GLU A 91 13.83 15.47 -42.92
C GLU A 91 14.64 16.69 -43.40
N SER A 92 14.83 17.68 -42.51
CA SER A 92 15.57 18.90 -42.82
C SER A 92 17.05 18.63 -43.16
N ASP A 93 17.71 17.74 -42.43
CA ASP A 93 19.05 17.24 -42.75
C ASP A 93 19.07 16.60 -44.16
N LEU A 94 18.10 15.72 -44.44
CA LEU A 94 18.00 14.98 -45.70
C LEU A 94 17.74 15.91 -46.91
N GLU A 95 16.87 16.90 -46.77
CA GLU A 95 16.64 17.93 -47.79
C GLU A 95 17.90 18.78 -48.03
N ALA A 96 18.65 19.13 -46.98
CA ALA A 96 19.89 19.89 -47.11
C ALA A 96 20.95 19.13 -47.91
N PHE A 97 21.14 17.82 -47.66
CA PHE A 97 22.05 16.98 -48.45
C PHE A 97 21.60 16.85 -49.92
N SER A 98 20.29 16.88 -50.19
CA SER A 98 19.74 16.82 -51.55
C SER A 98 20.11 18.02 -52.43
N LEU A 99 20.29 19.21 -51.84
CA LEU A 99 20.67 20.42 -52.57
C LEU A 99 22.18 20.54 -52.84
N GLU A 100 23.03 19.83 -52.10
CA GLU A 100 24.48 20.09 -52.05
C GLU A 100 25.32 19.11 -52.89
N SER A 101 24.75 18.03 -53.41
CA SER A 101 25.50 16.95 -54.09
C SER A 101 25.18 16.77 -55.59
N ASP A 102 25.97 17.44 -56.44
CA ASP A 102 26.17 17.08 -57.88
C ASP A 102 27.38 16.14 -58.05
N GLU A 103 28.00 15.70 -56.95
CA GLU A 103 29.11 14.74 -56.91
C GLU A 103 28.69 13.40 -56.29
N ILE A 104 29.11 12.31 -56.95
CA ILE A 104 28.76 10.93 -56.61
C ILE A 104 29.44 10.52 -55.30
N LEU A 105 28.74 10.71 -54.18
CA LEU A 105 29.12 10.18 -52.87
C LEU A 105 28.03 9.29 -52.30
N ALA A 106 28.45 8.25 -51.59
CA ALA A 106 27.55 7.30 -50.97
C ALA A 106 26.77 8.00 -49.86
N PHE A 107 25.51 8.32 -50.16
CA PHE A 107 24.47 8.63 -49.21
C PHE A 107 24.57 7.64 -48.01
N PRO A 108 24.53 8.09 -46.74
CA PRO A 108 24.50 7.19 -45.60
C PRO A 108 23.15 6.47 -45.57
N LEU A 109 23.07 5.31 -46.26
CA LEU A 109 21.84 4.51 -46.39
C LEU A 109 21.19 4.24 -45.03
N GLU A 110 22.03 4.08 -44.00
CA GLU A 110 21.68 4.00 -42.59
C GLU A 110 20.76 5.14 -42.11
N LYS A 111 21.04 6.41 -42.46
CA LYS A 111 20.21 7.56 -42.07
C LYS A 111 18.87 7.64 -42.82
N ALA A 112 18.80 7.21 -44.08
CA ALA A 112 17.50 7.12 -44.79
C ALA A 112 16.64 6.00 -44.21
N LEU A 113 17.23 4.85 -43.89
CA LEU A 113 16.51 3.76 -43.24
C LEU A 113 16.04 4.17 -41.84
N GLU A 114 16.86 4.85 -41.06
CA GLU A 114 16.48 5.39 -39.75
C GLU A 114 15.30 6.38 -39.87
N PHE A 115 15.34 7.29 -40.86
CA PHE A 115 14.24 8.21 -41.14
C PHE A 115 12.95 7.50 -41.61
N ASP A 116 13.06 6.49 -42.48
CA ASP A 116 11.92 5.68 -42.96
C ASP A 116 11.28 4.89 -41.81
N PHE A 117 12.08 4.25 -40.95
CA PHE A 117 11.59 3.56 -39.75
C PHE A 117 10.93 4.52 -38.75
N LEU A 118 11.55 5.65 -38.42
CA LEU A 118 10.99 6.60 -37.45
C LEU A 118 9.72 7.29 -37.99
N SER A 119 9.69 7.61 -39.29
CA SER A 119 8.48 8.13 -39.95
C SER A 119 7.35 7.09 -39.96
N GLY A 120 7.67 5.82 -40.22
CA GLY A 120 6.72 4.72 -40.17
C GLY A 120 6.14 4.47 -38.78
N ILE A 121 6.99 4.51 -37.74
CA ILE A 121 6.58 4.40 -36.33
C ILE A 121 5.66 5.56 -35.96
N LEU A 122 6.02 6.80 -36.34
CA LEU A 122 5.23 7.99 -36.09
C LEU A 122 3.84 7.91 -36.77
N ASP A 123 3.76 7.49 -38.04
CA ASP A 123 2.48 7.31 -38.74
C ASP A 123 1.60 6.23 -38.08
N SER A 124 2.18 5.10 -37.66
CA SER A 124 1.42 4.08 -36.92
C SER A 124 0.90 4.59 -35.59
N GLU A 125 1.74 5.23 -34.79
CA GLU A 125 1.39 5.61 -33.43
C GLU A 125 0.40 6.80 -33.40
N VAL A 126 0.49 7.72 -34.37
CA VAL A 126 -0.50 8.79 -34.62
C VAL A 126 -1.82 8.23 -35.12
N ARG A 127 -1.81 7.18 -35.97
CA ARG A 127 -3.05 6.49 -36.42
C ARG A 127 -3.73 5.74 -35.28
N ASP A 128 -2.97 5.05 -34.44
CA ASP A 128 -3.50 4.28 -33.32
C ASP A 128 -4.02 5.22 -32.23
N LEU A 129 -3.37 6.37 -32.01
CA LEU A 129 -3.88 7.44 -31.16
C LEU A 129 -5.22 8.02 -31.68
N ASP A 130 -5.35 8.30 -32.98
CA ASP A 130 -6.62 8.80 -33.55
C ASP A 130 -7.78 7.79 -33.36
N SER A 131 -7.51 6.50 -33.56
CA SER A 131 -8.47 5.41 -33.30
C SER A 131 -8.88 5.32 -31.82
N PHE A 132 -7.93 5.55 -30.91
CA PHE A 132 -8.21 5.69 -29.48
C PHE A 132 -9.09 6.91 -29.20
N MET A 133 -8.84 8.05 -29.86
CA MET A 133 -9.64 9.26 -29.69
C MET A 133 -11.07 9.15 -30.25
N ASP A 134 -11.29 8.37 -31.29
CA ASP A 134 -12.64 7.99 -31.74
C ASP A 134 -13.36 7.13 -30.69
N SER A 135 -12.65 6.21 -30.05
CA SER A 135 -13.20 5.37 -28.97
C SER A 135 -13.56 6.21 -27.73
N LEU A 136 -12.66 7.09 -27.30
CA LEU A 136 -12.90 8.04 -26.20
C LEU A 136 -14.06 8.99 -26.52
N GLN A 137 -14.23 9.42 -27.78
CA GLN A 137 -15.39 10.24 -28.17
C GLN A 137 -16.72 9.49 -28.07
N MET A 138 -16.74 8.17 -28.29
CA MET A 138 -17.95 7.37 -28.06
C MET A 138 -18.27 7.24 -26.56
N GLU A 139 -17.25 7.11 -25.72
CA GLU A 139 -17.42 6.99 -24.27
C GLU A 139 -17.89 8.31 -23.62
N ILE A 140 -17.31 9.45 -24.02
CA ILE A 140 -17.82 10.79 -23.61
C ILE A 140 -19.28 10.95 -24.03
N ARG A 141 -19.65 10.50 -25.24
CA ARG A 141 -21.04 10.58 -25.73
C ARG A 141 -22.02 9.70 -24.94
N ASP A 142 -21.60 8.50 -24.55
CA ASP A 142 -22.40 7.62 -23.68
C ASP A 142 -22.58 8.26 -22.29
N ALA A 143 -21.52 8.86 -21.75
CA ALA A 143 -21.59 9.61 -20.50
C ALA A 143 -22.51 10.86 -20.62
N CYS A 144 -22.45 11.64 -21.71
CA CYS A 144 -23.44 12.71 -21.98
C CYS A 144 -24.87 12.15 -21.90
N GLN A 145 -25.12 11.04 -22.58
CA GLN A 145 -26.46 10.47 -22.73
C GLN A 145 -27.01 9.97 -21.38
N ARG A 146 -26.15 9.42 -20.51
CA ARG A 146 -26.48 9.01 -19.14
C ARG A 146 -26.73 10.20 -18.20
N ILE A 147 -25.94 11.28 -18.33
CA ILE A 147 -26.19 12.55 -17.61
C ILE A 147 -27.54 13.16 -18.04
N ILE A 148 -27.85 13.19 -19.34
CA ILE A 148 -29.13 13.73 -19.86
C ILE A 148 -30.34 12.89 -19.40
N SER A 149 -30.17 11.59 -19.14
CA SER A 149 -31.23 10.76 -18.54
C SER A 149 -31.41 10.96 -17.03
N TYR A 150 -30.49 11.68 -16.35
CA TYR A 150 -30.65 12.04 -14.94
C TYR A 150 -31.61 13.22 -14.77
N GLU A 151 -32.48 13.15 -13.76
CA GLU A 151 -33.33 14.29 -13.40
C GLU A 151 -32.46 15.37 -12.71
N PRO A 152 -32.35 16.60 -13.26
CA PRO A 152 -31.33 17.57 -12.85
C PRO A 152 -31.63 18.13 -11.46
N SER A 153 -31.01 17.53 -10.44
CA SER A 153 -31.32 17.76 -9.03
C SER A 153 -30.08 17.79 -8.13
N GLY A 154 -29.24 18.82 -8.30
CA GLY A 154 -28.21 19.18 -7.31
C GLY A 154 -26.92 19.75 -7.88
N GLU A 155 -26.09 20.32 -7.01
CA GLU A 155 -24.78 20.90 -7.37
C GLU A 155 -23.83 19.87 -8.00
N SER A 156 -23.90 18.60 -7.57
CA SER A 156 -23.10 17.52 -8.14
C SER A 156 -23.46 17.16 -9.59
N PHE A 157 -24.65 17.55 -10.08
CA PHE A 157 -25.00 17.38 -11.50
C PHE A 157 -24.31 18.45 -12.34
N VAL A 158 -24.37 19.71 -11.90
CA VAL A 158 -23.73 20.86 -12.56
C VAL A 158 -22.20 20.69 -12.61
N GLU A 159 -21.58 20.17 -11.55
CA GLU A 159 -20.15 19.84 -11.55
C GLU A 159 -19.79 18.75 -12.57
N MET A 160 -20.65 17.74 -12.73
CA MET A 160 -20.44 16.60 -13.62
C MET A 160 -20.66 16.99 -15.09
N GLU A 161 -21.66 17.82 -15.38
CA GLU A 161 -21.91 18.42 -16.69
C GLU A 161 -20.76 19.35 -17.11
N ALA A 162 -20.26 20.20 -16.20
CA ALA A 162 -19.13 21.08 -16.47
C ALA A 162 -17.84 20.29 -16.80
N LYS A 163 -17.47 19.32 -15.96
CA LYS A 163 -16.30 18.46 -16.21
C LYS A 163 -16.38 17.68 -17.52
N LEU A 164 -17.58 17.23 -17.90
CA LEU A 164 -17.76 16.51 -19.15
C LEU A 164 -17.68 17.44 -20.37
N HIS A 165 -18.14 18.69 -20.25
CA HIS A 165 -17.89 19.73 -21.26
C HIS A 165 -16.38 20.04 -21.38
N ASP A 166 -15.67 20.19 -20.25
CA ASP A 166 -14.22 20.41 -20.24
C ASP A 166 -13.47 19.23 -20.90
N ALA A 167 -13.95 17.99 -20.69
CA ALA A 167 -13.41 16.79 -21.33
C ALA A 167 -13.70 16.74 -22.85
N GLU A 168 -14.89 17.16 -23.30
CA GLU A 168 -15.21 17.26 -24.74
C GLU A 168 -14.35 18.34 -25.43
N GLU A 169 -14.15 19.50 -24.80
CA GLU A 169 -13.29 20.56 -25.32
C GLU A 169 -11.81 20.12 -25.39
N SER A 170 -11.33 19.44 -24.35
CA SER A 170 -9.96 18.91 -24.29
C SER A 170 -9.73 17.79 -25.31
N LEU A 171 -10.68 16.86 -25.46
CA LEU A 171 -10.62 15.82 -26.50
C LEU A 171 -10.60 16.45 -27.90
N LYS A 172 -11.38 17.50 -28.12
CA LYS A 172 -11.40 18.21 -29.40
C LYS A 172 -10.06 18.89 -29.70
N GLN A 173 -9.49 19.63 -28.73
CA GLN A 173 -8.15 20.22 -28.87
C GLN A 173 -7.10 19.14 -29.21
N SER A 174 -7.18 18.00 -28.52
CA SER A 174 -6.27 16.89 -28.70
C SER A 174 -6.45 16.20 -30.07
N LYS A 175 -7.68 16.06 -30.58
CA LYS A 175 -7.95 15.61 -31.96
C LYS A 175 -7.43 16.59 -33.02
N ASP A 176 -7.56 17.89 -32.79
CA ASP A 176 -7.01 18.91 -33.69
C ASP A 176 -5.46 18.79 -33.77
N GLN A 177 -4.80 18.52 -32.64
CA GLN A 177 -3.35 18.23 -32.60
C GLN A 177 -3.01 16.93 -33.35
N VAL A 178 -3.71 15.81 -33.10
CA VAL A 178 -3.51 14.55 -33.84
C VAL A 178 -3.67 14.74 -35.36
N ALA A 179 -4.64 15.56 -35.78
CA ALA A 179 -4.84 15.88 -37.19
C ALA A 179 -3.69 16.69 -37.81
N GLU A 180 -3.10 17.63 -37.05
CA GLU A 180 -1.89 18.35 -37.46
C GLU A 180 -0.68 17.41 -37.57
N MET A 181 -0.44 16.57 -36.57
CA MET A 181 0.66 15.59 -36.58
C MET A 181 0.53 14.60 -37.74
N ARG A 182 -0.69 14.13 -38.03
CA ARG A 182 -0.99 13.30 -39.21
C ARG A 182 -0.68 14.01 -40.52
N ALA A 183 -0.99 15.31 -40.62
CA ALA A 183 -0.66 16.09 -41.81
C ALA A 183 0.86 16.21 -42.02
N GLN A 184 1.63 16.35 -40.92
CA GLN A 184 3.10 16.38 -40.97
C GLN A 184 3.70 14.99 -41.27
N ALA A 185 3.21 13.91 -40.65
CA ALA A 185 3.63 12.54 -40.97
C ALA A 185 3.38 12.18 -42.45
N ALA A 186 2.26 12.62 -43.02
CA ALA A 186 1.97 12.47 -44.44
C ALA A 186 2.89 13.29 -45.35
N MET A 187 3.49 14.40 -44.85
CA MET A 187 4.54 15.13 -45.56
C MET A 187 5.84 14.32 -45.59
N PHE A 188 6.30 13.76 -44.45
CA PHE A 188 7.50 12.90 -44.43
C PHE A 188 7.39 11.72 -45.39
N HIS A 189 6.23 11.05 -45.44
CA HIS A 189 5.99 9.97 -46.39
C HIS A 189 6.04 10.44 -47.86
N ARG A 190 5.55 11.66 -48.14
CA ARG A 190 5.65 12.28 -49.46
C ARG A 190 7.10 12.63 -49.82
N THR A 191 7.91 13.04 -48.85
CA THR A 191 9.34 13.33 -49.01
C THR A 191 10.15 12.05 -49.25
N LEU A 192 9.88 10.97 -48.51
CA LEU A 192 10.41 9.62 -48.79
C LEU A 192 10.11 9.15 -50.23
N LEU A 193 8.87 9.35 -50.70
CA LEU A 193 8.46 9.05 -52.08
C LEU A 193 9.13 9.96 -53.14
N ALA A 194 9.67 11.12 -52.75
CA ALA A 194 10.46 11.98 -53.64
C ALA A 194 11.93 11.53 -53.73
N PHE A 195 12.51 11.02 -52.64
CA PHE A 195 13.85 10.41 -52.61
C PHE A 195 13.89 9.04 -53.30
N GLY A 196 12.82 8.24 -53.17
CA GLY A 196 12.62 6.98 -53.89
C GLY A 196 12.31 7.20 -55.38
N GLY A 197 13.33 7.55 -56.16
CA GLY A 197 13.21 8.08 -57.52
C GLY A 197 12.27 7.30 -58.46
N GLN A 198 11.16 7.97 -58.84
CA GLN A 198 10.51 7.96 -60.15
C GLN A 198 10.59 6.68 -61.02
N GLU A 199 10.21 5.51 -60.50
CA GLU A 199 9.87 4.34 -61.31
C GLU A 199 8.40 3.90 -61.10
N ASN A 200 7.53 4.38 -61.99
CA ASN A 200 6.24 3.78 -62.36
C ASN A 200 5.20 3.50 -61.26
N LEU A 201 4.40 4.50 -60.85
CA LEU A 201 2.99 4.23 -60.47
C LEU A 201 1.99 5.40 -60.61
N ASN A 202 2.08 6.17 -61.71
CA ASN A 202 0.96 7.04 -62.13
C ASN A 202 -0.14 6.24 -62.89
N ASN A 203 -0.78 5.29 -62.21
CA ASN A 203 -2.04 4.70 -62.69
C ASN A 203 -3.23 5.54 -62.19
N GLY A 204 -3.41 6.70 -62.83
CA GLY A 204 -4.23 7.78 -62.28
C GLY A 204 -4.81 8.77 -63.29
N LYS A 205 -5.28 8.29 -64.46
CA LYS A 205 -6.26 8.96 -65.36
C LYS A 205 -5.76 10.13 -66.24
N GLY A 206 -5.65 9.87 -67.55
CA GLY A 206 -6.02 10.87 -68.57
C GLY A 206 -5.11 11.06 -69.80
N ALA A 207 -5.67 10.78 -70.98
CA ALA A 207 -5.38 11.35 -72.31
C ALA A 207 -4.03 11.04 -73.01
N ASP A 208 -4.12 10.09 -73.94
CA ASP A 208 -3.77 10.18 -75.38
C ASP A 208 -2.34 10.45 -75.91
N PHE A 209 -2.01 9.71 -76.98
CA PHE A 209 -0.90 9.88 -77.94
C PHE A 209 0.53 9.61 -77.40
N SER A 210 1.46 9.02 -78.15
CA SER A 210 1.40 8.32 -79.44
C SER A 210 2.54 7.28 -79.52
N GLU A 211 2.31 6.22 -80.27
CA GLU A 211 3.30 5.28 -80.78
C GLU A 211 4.53 5.99 -81.41
N GLY A 212 5.75 5.53 -81.10
CA GLY A 212 6.98 6.10 -81.64
C GLY A 212 8.26 5.65 -80.91
N GLY A 213 8.76 4.45 -81.19
CA GLY A 213 9.97 3.94 -80.53
C GLY A 213 11.27 4.44 -81.15
N GLN A 214 12.32 4.60 -80.32
CA GLN A 214 13.72 4.38 -80.70
C GLN A 214 14.60 4.24 -79.45
N VAL A 215 14.92 3.00 -79.06
CA VAL A 215 15.94 2.74 -78.02
C VAL A 215 17.32 2.99 -78.62
N SER A 216 17.93 4.13 -78.28
CA SER A 216 19.27 4.48 -78.73
C SER A 216 20.33 3.66 -78.01
N ASN A 217 20.81 2.65 -78.73
CA ASN A 217 22.07 1.94 -78.56
C ASN A 217 23.14 2.65 -77.68
N MET A 218 23.19 2.26 -76.40
CA MET A 218 24.38 2.37 -75.54
C MET A 218 24.76 0.99 -75.02
N ASN A 219 24.95 0.03 -75.94
CA ASN A 219 25.55 -1.25 -75.61
C ASN A 219 27.07 -1.07 -75.42
N ALA A 220 27.44 -0.46 -74.29
CA ALA A 220 28.81 -0.23 -73.85
C ALA A 220 29.48 -1.59 -73.63
N LYS A 221 30.14 -2.06 -74.70
CA LYS A 221 30.77 -3.36 -74.84
C LYS A 221 31.89 -3.58 -73.82
N LEU A 222 31.51 -3.95 -72.59
CA LEU A 222 32.40 -4.22 -71.47
C LEU A 222 33.14 -5.55 -71.71
N LYS A 223 34.16 -5.43 -72.56
CA LYS A 223 34.95 -6.51 -73.12
C LYS A 223 35.93 -7.01 -72.04
N MET A 224 35.44 -7.82 -71.10
CA MET A 224 36.28 -8.49 -70.09
C MET A 224 37.40 -9.26 -70.81
N GLN A 225 38.66 -8.86 -70.61
CA GLN A 225 39.76 -9.29 -71.49
C GLN A 225 40.36 -10.66 -71.13
N THR A 226 40.01 -11.25 -69.98
CA THR A 226 40.55 -12.54 -69.55
C THR A 226 39.46 -13.43 -68.94
N ALA A 227 39.41 -14.71 -69.33
CA ALA A 227 38.47 -15.69 -68.78
C ALA A 227 38.59 -15.87 -67.25
N GLU A 228 39.77 -15.58 -66.68
CA GLU A 228 40.02 -15.56 -65.24
C GLU A 228 39.17 -14.51 -64.51
N GLN A 229 39.00 -13.31 -65.09
CA GLN A 229 38.17 -12.25 -64.53
C GLN A 229 36.68 -12.63 -64.57
N GLN A 230 36.23 -13.27 -65.65
CA GLN A 230 34.85 -13.78 -65.75
C GLN A 230 34.58 -14.86 -64.70
N ARG A 231 35.51 -15.78 -64.47
CA ARG A 231 35.41 -16.78 -63.37
C ARG A 231 35.41 -16.13 -62.00
N HIS A 232 36.20 -15.08 -61.79
CA HIS A 232 36.23 -14.37 -60.51
C HIS A 232 34.90 -13.66 -60.23
N ILE A 233 34.34 -12.92 -61.21
CA ILE A 233 33.03 -12.27 -61.05
C ILE A 233 31.92 -13.31 -60.86
N LEU A 234 31.88 -14.39 -61.65
CA LEU A 234 30.89 -15.46 -61.47
C LEU A 234 30.97 -16.09 -60.08
N ARG A 235 32.18 -16.34 -59.54
CA ARG A 235 32.35 -16.85 -58.17
C ARG A 235 31.96 -15.81 -57.11
N MET A 236 32.15 -14.51 -57.36
CA MET A 236 31.67 -13.47 -56.46
C MET A 236 30.14 -13.37 -56.45
N LEU A 237 29.49 -13.50 -57.62
CA LEU A 237 28.04 -13.55 -57.74
C LEU A 237 27.45 -14.82 -57.11
N GLU A 238 28.06 -15.98 -57.34
CA GLU A 238 27.70 -17.26 -56.69
C GLU A 238 27.83 -17.17 -55.16
N ASN A 239 28.92 -16.60 -54.65
CA ASN A 239 29.09 -16.33 -53.22
C ASN A 239 28.11 -15.27 -52.70
N SER A 240 27.64 -14.34 -53.54
CA SER A 240 26.65 -13.33 -53.14
C SER A 240 25.26 -13.95 -53.05
N LEU A 241 24.85 -14.70 -54.06
CA LEU A 241 23.59 -15.45 -54.09
C LEU A 241 23.51 -16.47 -52.95
N ALA A 242 24.62 -17.14 -52.62
CA ALA A 242 24.67 -18.06 -51.48
C ALA A 242 24.48 -17.34 -50.12
N ARG A 243 24.97 -16.10 -49.97
CA ARG A 243 24.71 -15.28 -48.77
C ARG A 243 23.29 -14.72 -48.76
N GLU A 244 22.77 -14.32 -49.92
CA GLU A 244 21.41 -13.82 -50.09
C GLU A 244 20.38 -14.89 -49.71
N LEU A 245 20.55 -16.13 -50.17
CA LEU A 245 19.71 -17.27 -49.77
C LEU A 245 19.83 -17.65 -48.29
N ASP A 246 21.02 -17.51 -47.68
CA ASP A 246 21.21 -17.71 -46.23
C ASP A 246 20.53 -16.61 -45.40
N LEU A 247 20.55 -15.36 -45.89
CA LEU A 247 19.83 -14.24 -45.28
C LEU A 247 18.31 -14.35 -45.46
N GLU A 248 17.83 -14.74 -46.64
CA GLU A 248 16.41 -15.02 -46.90
C GLU A 248 15.90 -16.13 -45.98
N LYS A 249 16.68 -17.21 -45.83
CA LYS A 249 16.35 -18.28 -44.89
C LYS A 249 16.29 -17.77 -43.44
N LYS A 250 17.28 -16.98 -42.99
CA LYS A 250 17.27 -16.38 -41.65
C LYS A 250 16.08 -15.44 -41.45
N LEU A 251 15.66 -14.71 -42.48
CA LEU A 251 14.46 -13.87 -42.47
C LEU A 251 13.19 -14.72 -42.31
N THR A 252 13.08 -15.86 -43.01
CA THR A 252 11.95 -16.78 -42.84
C THR A 252 11.95 -17.46 -41.46
N ASP A 253 13.11 -17.89 -40.97
CA ASP A 253 13.26 -18.49 -39.63
C ASP A 253 12.91 -17.43 -38.54
N SER A 254 13.33 -16.17 -38.71
CA SER A 254 12.99 -15.06 -37.82
C SER A 254 11.49 -14.75 -37.81
N ARG A 255 10.85 -14.69 -39.00
CA ARG A 255 9.40 -14.46 -39.13
C ARG A 255 8.58 -15.59 -38.49
N GLN A 256 9.03 -16.83 -38.58
CA GLN A 256 8.38 -17.95 -37.89
C GLN A 256 8.51 -17.83 -36.36
N ASN A 257 9.67 -17.39 -35.85
CA ASN A 257 9.86 -17.17 -34.42
C ASN A 257 9.03 -15.99 -33.89
N GLU A 258 8.92 -14.90 -34.66
CA GLU A 258 8.02 -13.78 -34.38
C GLU A 258 6.56 -14.22 -34.29
N GLU A 259 6.10 -15.03 -35.25
CA GLU A 259 4.76 -15.64 -35.25
C GLU A 259 4.52 -16.52 -34.02
N GLU A 260 5.49 -17.35 -33.64
CA GLU A 260 5.40 -18.20 -32.45
C GLU A 260 5.33 -17.37 -31.15
N ILE A 261 6.12 -16.28 -31.05
CA ILE A 261 6.06 -15.35 -29.93
C ILE A 261 4.71 -14.63 -29.89
N ARG A 262 4.17 -14.20 -31.03
CA ARG A 262 2.86 -13.54 -31.12
C ARG A 262 1.71 -14.44 -30.67
N ILE A 263 1.74 -15.72 -31.05
CA ILE A 263 0.75 -16.71 -30.60
C ILE A 263 0.88 -16.96 -29.09
N LYS A 264 2.11 -17.06 -28.56
CA LYS A 264 2.33 -17.21 -27.11
C LYS A 264 1.85 -15.99 -26.32
N LEU A 265 2.13 -14.78 -26.80
CA LEU A 265 1.71 -13.53 -26.17
C LEU A 265 0.18 -13.46 -26.04
N HIS A 266 -0.54 -13.71 -27.14
CA HIS A 266 -2.01 -13.77 -27.11
C HIS A 266 -2.54 -14.90 -26.20
N SER A 267 -1.84 -16.04 -26.12
CA SER A 267 -2.21 -17.11 -25.20
C SER A 267 -2.05 -16.69 -23.74
N THR A 268 -0.95 -16.00 -23.40
CA THR A 268 -0.70 -15.50 -22.03
C THR A 268 -1.61 -14.32 -21.66
N GLU A 269 -1.96 -13.48 -22.62
CA GLU A 269 -2.91 -12.37 -22.44
C GLU A 269 -4.32 -12.88 -22.16
N GLN A 270 -4.77 -13.90 -22.90
CA GLN A 270 -6.05 -14.58 -22.64
C GLN A 270 -6.06 -15.31 -21.28
N GLU A 271 -4.93 -15.91 -20.87
CA GLU A 271 -4.77 -16.55 -19.56
C GLU A 271 -4.79 -15.51 -18.42
N LEU A 272 -4.20 -14.32 -18.65
CA LEU A 272 -4.22 -13.19 -17.71
C LEU A 272 -5.64 -12.63 -17.54
N LEU A 273 -6.40 -12.43 -18.63
CA LEU A 273 -7.81 -12.00 -18.57
C LEU A 273 -8.68 -13.01 -17.81
N CYS A 274 -8.49 -14.31 -18.01
CA CYS A 274 -9.21 -15.35 -17.25
C CYS A 274 -8.77 -15.40 -15.78
N MET A 275 -7.53 -15.02 -15.46
CA MET A 275 -7.04 -14.91 -14.08
C MET A 275 -7.59 -13.67 -13.38
N GLU A 276 -7.73 -12.54 -14.09
CA GLU A 276 -8.34 -11.30 -13.60
C GLU A 276 -9.83 -11.50 -13.23
N GLU A 277 -10.61 -12.17 -14.10
CA GLU A 277 -12.00 -12.56 -13.79
C GLU A 277 -12.08 -13.48 -12.56
N ALA A 278 -11.14 -14.42 -12.42
CA ALA A 278 -11.05 -15.29 -11.25
C ALA A 278 -10.65 -14.54 -9.97
N GLU A 279 -9.79 -13.52 -10.07
CA GLU A 279 -9.39 -12.66 -8.95
C GLU A 279 -10.56 -11.81 -8.44
N GLU A 280 -11.38 -11.22 -9.34
CA GLU A 280 -12.59 -10.50 -8.93
C GLU A 280 -13.57 -11.42 -8.17
N ILE A 281 -13.80 -12.64 -8.69
CA ILE A 281 -14.64 -13.64 -8.03
C ILE A 281 -14.08 -14.03 -6.66
N LEU A 282 -12.74 -14.17 -6.53
CA LEU A 282 -12.09 -14.45 -5.25
C LEU A 282 -12.24 -13.29 -4.26
N PHE A 283 -12.10 -12.03 -4.69
CA PHE A 283 -12.34 -10.87 -3.82
C PHE A 283 -13.78 -10.79 -3.34
N TRP A 284 -14.77 -10.98 -4.23
CA TRP A 284 -16.18 -11.07 -3.82
C TRP A 284 -16.42 -12.19 -2.81
N ARG A 285 -15.82 -13.37 -3.03
CA ARG A 285 -15.92 -14.52 -2.12
C ARG A 285 -15.29 -14.24 -0.75
N ILE A 286 -14.14 -13.56 -0.72
CA ILE A 286 -13.47 -13.16 0.53
C ILE A 286 -14.34 -12.16 1.30
N PHE A 287 -14.87 -11.13 0.62
CA PHE A 287 -15.75 -10.13 1.23
C PHE A 287 -17.04 -10.74 1.79
N GLU A 288 -17.66 -11.69 1.08
CA GLU A 288 -18.81 -12.46 1.57
C GLU A 288 -18.48 -13.25 2.85
N VAL A 289 -17.32 -13.92 2.88
CA VAL A 289 -16.84 -14.67 4.04
C VAL A 289 -16.50 -13.76 5.23
N GLU A 290 -15.89 -12.61 5.01
CA GLU A 290 -15.62 -11.62 6.05
C GLU A 290 -16.91 -11.05 6.66
N ASN A 291 -17.89 -10.70 5.83
CA ASN A 291 -19.20 -10.26 6.28
C ASN A 291 -19.94 -11.35 7.08
N ALA A 292 -19.90 -12.60 6.62
CA ALA A 292 -20.46 -13.74 7.37
C ALA A 292 -19.75 -13.94 8.73
N ALA A 293 -18.43 -13.77 8.78
CA ALA A 293 -17.64 -13.84 10.00
C ALA A 293 -17.97 -12.68 10.97
N GLU A 294 -18.22 -11.48 10.46
CA GLU A 294 -18.68 -10.32 11.24
C GLU A 294 -20.05 -10.59 11.89
N VAL A 295 -21.02 -11.09 11.11
CA VAL A 295 -22.35 -11.47 11.60
C VAL A 295 -22.25 -12.55 12.67
N LEU A 296 -21.47 -13.62 12.43
CA LEU A 296 -21.24 -14.68 13.42
C LEU A 296 -20.56 -14.16 14.69
N ARG A 297 -19.63 -13.20 14.57
CA ARG A 297 -19.00 -12.54 15.72
C ARG A 297 -19.99 -11.68 16.51
N GLY A 298 -20.92 -11.02 15.82
CA GLY A 298 -22.05 -10.32 16.44
C GLY A 298 -22.94 -11.26 17.26
N ILE A 299 -23.38 -12.36 16.64
CA ILE A 299 -24.19 -13.40 17.30
C ILE A 299 -23.44 -14.01 18.49
N SER A 300 -22.14 -14.29 18.35
CA SER A 300 -21.30 -14.83 19.43
C SER A 300 -21.18 -13.87 20.63
N LYS A 301 -21.06 -12.56 20.39
CA LYS A 301 -21.06 -11.54 21.45
C LYS A 301 -22.40 -11.48 22.18
N GLU A 302 -23.50 -11.51 21.45
CA GLU A 302 -24.86 -11.51 22.02
C GLU A 302 -25.11 -12.77 22.88
N LEU A 303 -24.80 -13.96 22.35
CA LEU A 303 -24.91 -15.22 23.09
C LEU A 303 -24.03 -15.23 24.35
N MET A 304 -22.83 -14.63 24.31
CA MET A 304 -21.99 -14.47 25.48
C MET A 304 -22.60 -13.51 26.51
N GLY A 305 -23.22 -12.42 26.08
CA GLY A 305 -23.99 -11.53 26.95
C GLY A 305 -25.16 -12.25 27.64
N GLN A 306 -25.96 -13.00 26.89
CA GLN A 306 -27.07 -13.80 27.42
C GLN A 306 -26.59 -14.89 28.39
N LEU A 307 -25.45 -15.53 28.12
CA LEU A 307 -24.83 -16.50 29.03
C LEU A 307 -24.39 -15.84 30.34
N GLN A 308 -23.75 -14.67 30.29
CA GLN A 308 -23.35 -13.91 31.48
C GLN A 308 -24.57 -13.49 32.33
N VAL A 309 -25.64 -13.00 31.69
CA VAL A 309 -26.90 -12.68 32.39
C VAL A 309 -27.53 -13.92 33.02
N SER A 310 -27.56 -15.04 32.31
CA SER A 310 -28.06 -16.32 32.83
C SER A 310 -27.22 -16.84 34.00
N GLN A 311 -25.89 -16.70 33.93
CA GLN A 311 -24.98 -17.07 35.02
C GLN A 311 -25.16 -16.17 36.25
N PHE A 312 -25.36 -14.87 36.07
CA PHE A 312 -25.69 -13.94 37.16
C PHE A 312 -27.03 -14.29 37.82
N ASN A 313 -28.05 -14.56 37.01
CA ASN A 313 -29.37 -14.98 37.48
C ASN A 313 -29.30 -16.32 38.25
N LEU A 314 -28.55 -17.29 37.75
CA LEU A 314 -28.31 -18.57 38.42
C LEU A 314 -27.61 -18.38 39.77
N ASN A 315 -26.56 -17.55 39.84
CA ASN A 315 -25.88 -17.24 41.10
C ASN A 315 -26.82 -16.56 42.11
N SER A 316 -27.67 -15.63 41.67
CA SER A 316 -28.71 -15.02 42.52
C SER A 316 -29.73 -16.05 43.03
N LEU A 317 -30.09 -17.02 42.19
CA LEU A 317 -31.04 -18.08 42.53
C LEU A 317 -30.43 -19.10 43.51
N ILE A 318 -29.16 -19.50 43.33
CA ILE A 318 -28.38 -20.32 44.26
C ILE A 318 -28.28 -19.63 45.64
N GLN A 319 -27.99 -18.33 45.66
CA GLN A 319 -27.94 -17.57 46.92
C GLN A 319 -29.28 -17.61 47.65
N ARG A 320 -30.40 -17.37 46.93
CA ARG A 320 -31.76 -17.44 47.49
C ARG A 320 -32.13 -18.85 47.95
N GLU A 321 -31.71 -19.88 47.23
CA GLU A 321 -31.89 -21.28 47.63
C GLU A 321 -31.12 -21.59 48.91
N SER A 322 -29.87 -21.12 49.03
CA SER A 322 -29.06 -21.30 50.25
C SER A 322 -29.71 -20.65 51.48
N GLU A 323 -30.31 -19.46 51.30
CA GLU A 323 -31.03 -18.76 52.36
C GLU A 323 -32.30 -19.50 52.77
N ALA A 324 -33.05 -20.04 51.79
CA ALA A 324 -34.23 -20.86 52.04
C ALA A 324 -33.88 -22.19 52.73
N ARG A 325 -32.77 -22.84 52.35
CA ARG A 325 -32.25 -24.04 53.02
C ARG A 325 -31.85 -23.76 54.47
N SER A 326 -31.19 -22.63 54.74
CA SER A 326 -30.87 -22.20 56.10
C SER A 326 -32.12 -21.99 56.97
N LYS A 327 -33.15 -21.33 56.43
CA LYS A 327 -34.45 -21.15 57.12
C LYS A 327 -35.18 -22.48 57.35
N LEU A 328 -35.11 -23.42 56.39
CA LEU A 328 -35.69 -24.76 56.56
C LEU A 328 -34.95 -25.55 57.65
N GLN A 329 -33.64 -25.42 57.74
CA GLN A 329 -32.83 -26.05 58.79
C GLN A 329 -33.22 -25.51 60.18
N ASP A 330 -33.29 -24.18 60.35
CA ASP A 330 -33.74 -23.57 61.62
C ASP A 330 -35.14 -24.04 62.02
N CYS A 331 -36.12 -24.06 61.09
CA CYS A 331 -37.44 -24.63 61.33
C CYS A 331 -37.41 -26.11 61.74
N THR A 332 -36.48 -26.89 61.18
CA THR A 332 -36.30 -28.32 61.50
C THR A 332 -35.70 -28.51 62.90
N GLU A 333 -34.74 -27.68 63.29
CA GLU A 333 -34.18 -27.65 64.64
C GLU A 333 -35.25 -27.23 65.66
N GLN A 334 -36.03 -26.19 65.38
CA GLN A 334 -37.19 -25.80 66.20
C GLN A 334 -38.22 -26.93 66.35
N LEU A 335 -38.55 -27.66 65.27
CA LEU A 335 -39.47 -28.80 65.33
C LEU A 335 -38.94 -29.91 66.25
N ASN A 336 -37.65 -30.26 66.13
CA ASN A 336 -37.00 -31.23 67.00
C ASN A 336 -37.03 -30.81 68.48
N THR A 337 -36.89 -29.52 68.80
CA THR A 337 -37.03 -29.07 70.20
C THR A 337 -38.46 -29.26 70.74
N LYS A 338 -39.48 -28.99 69.92
CA LYS A 338 -40.90 -29.19 70.29
C LYS A 338 -41.26 -30.67 70.42
N GLU A 339 -40.75 -31.54 69.54
CA GLU A 339 -40.98 -32.98 69.64
C GLU A 339 -40.34 -33.56 70.92
N ASN A 340 -39.12 -33.13 71.26
CA ASN A 340 -38.48 -33.52 72.52
C ASN A 340 -39.22 -33.00 73.77
N ALA A 341 -39.95 -31.88 73.68
CA ALA A 341 -40.82 -31.40 74.74
C ALA A 341 -42.11 -32.25 74.85
N LEU A 342 -42.71 -32.65 73.73
CA LEU A 342 -43.87 -33.54 73.70
C LEU A 342 -43.57 -34.90 74.33
N ARG A 343 -42.45 -35.55 73.97
CA ARG A 343 -42.08 -36.86 74.56
C ARG A 343 -41.92 -36.78 76.10
N LYS A 344 -41.46 -35.65 76.63
CA LYS A 344 -41.36 -35.44 78.10
C LYS A 344 -42.74 -35.29 78.76
N LEU A 345 -43.68 -34.65 78.09
CA LEU A 345 -45.06 -34.54 78.58
C LEU A 345 -45.74 -35.91 78.58
N GLU A 346 -45.54 -36.69 77.51
CA GLU A 346 -46.05 -38.06 77.37
C GLU A 346 -45.54 -38.98 78.50
N THR A 347 -44.24 -38.94 78.83
CA THR A 347 -43.70 -39.69 79.99
C THR A 347 -44.33 -39.26 81.32
N SER A 348 -44.57 -37.95 81.53
CA SER A 348 -45.24 -37.45 82.75
C SER A 348 -46.69 -37.89 82.86
N ASN A 349 -47.39 -38.11 81.74
CA ASN A 349 -48.77 -38.58 81.74
C ASN A 349 -48.86 -40.07 82.10
N VAL A 350 -47.92 -40.89 81.60
CA VAL A 350 -47.79 -42.30 81.99
C VAL A 350 -47.48 -42.46 83.49
N GLU A 351 -46.69 -41.57 84.08
CA GLU A 351 -46.45 -41.55 85.53
C GLU A 351 -47.74 -41.24 86.33
N LEU A 352 -48.59 -40.35 85.84
CA LEU A 352 -49.88 -40.00 86.45
C LEU A 352 -50.88 -41.18 86.40
N ASP A 353 -51.00 -41.85 85.26
CA ASP A 353 -51.90 -43.01 85.10
C ASP A 353 -51.53 -44.16 86.04
N ASN A 354 -50.22 -44.41 86.23
CA ASN A 354 -49.74 -45.41 87.19
C ASN A 354 -50.09 -45.04 88.64
N PHE A 355 -50.02 -43.76 89.02
CA PHE A 355 -50.43 -43.31 90.36
C PHE A 355 -51.92 -43.59 90.62
N LEU A 356 -52.80 -43.23 89.68
CA LEU A 356 -54.24 -43.47 89.78
C LEU A 356 -54.60 -44.96 89.92
N LEU A 357 -53.88 -45.83 89.20
CA LEU A 357 -54.05 -47.27 89.30
C LEU A 357 -53.66 -47.82 90.69
N THR A 358 -52.61 -47.28 91.33
CA THR A 358 -52.22 -47.72 92.68
C THR A 358 -53.22 -47.35 93.76
N GLU A 359 -53.78 -46.13 93.73
CA GLU A 359 -54.75 -45.68 94.73
C GLU A 359 -56.09 -46.44 94.60
N THR A 360 -56.49 -46.78 93.37
CA THR A 360 -57.67 -47.61 93.09
C THR A 360 -57.58 -48.99 93.75
N ASN A 361 -56.39 -49.61 93.75
CA ASN A 361 -56.19 -50.91 94.40
C ASN A 361 -56.20 -50.80 95.93
N ARG A 362 -55.67 -49.72 96.51
CA ARG A 362 -55.64 -49.49 97.97
C ARG A 362 -57.04 -49.42 98.58
N LEU A 363 -58.00 -48.81 97.88
CA LEU A 363 -59.41 -48.73 98.32
C LEU A 363 -60.11 -50.10 98.30
N LYS A 364 -59.70 -50.99 97.39
CA LYS A 364 -60.29 -52.32 97.22
C LYS A 364 -59.98 -53.26 98.40
N ASP A 365 -58.77 -53.17 98.96
CA ASP A 365 -58.36 -53.99 100.10
C ASP A 365 -59.05 -53.58 101.41
N HIS A 366 -59.29 -52.27 101.61
CA HIS A 366 -60.03 -51.77 102.78
C HIS A 366 -61.49 -52.23 102.84
N LEU A 367 -62.15 -52.43 101.70
CA LEU A 367 -63.53 -52.94 101.66
C LEU A 367 -63.61 -54.38 102.19
N LYS A 368 -62.61 -55.20 101.86
CA LYS A 368 -62.54 -56.62 102.23
C LYS A 368 -62.31 -56.86 103.72
N GLU A 369 -61.56 -55.98 104.39
CA GLU A 369 -61.27 -56.07 105.83
C GLU A 369 -62.49 -55.76 106.73
N ALA A 370 -63.47 -55.03 106.19
CA ALA A 370 -64.71 -54.70 106.91
C ALA A 370 -65.69 -55.89 106.96
N GLU A 371 -65.68 -56.73 105.93
CA GLU A 371 -66.61 -57.85 105.72
C GLU A 371 -66.37 -58.98 106.73
N ASP A 372 -65.10 -59.34 106.98
CA ASP A 372 -64.71 -60.45 107.87
C ASP A 372 -65.05 -60.21 109.37
N ARG A 373 -65.24 -58.95 109.80
CA ARG A 373 -65.52 -58.61 111.21
C ARG A 373 -66.97 -58.85 111.64
N TYR A 374 -67.90 -58.93 110.69
CA TYR A 374 -69.34 -59.02 110.95
C TYR A 374 -69.80 -60.43 111.36
N ILE A 375 -69.11 -61.47 110.89
CA ILE A 375 -69.53 -62.87 110.93
C ILE A 375 -69.60 -63.46 112.36
N VAL A 376 -68.92 -62.86 113.34
CA VAL A 376 -68.73 -63.44 114.69
C VAL A 376 -69.88 -63.13 115.67
N ALA A 377 -70.74 -62.15 115.40
CA ALA A 377 -71.59 -61.54 116.44
C ALA A 377 -73.03 -62.09 116.61
N ASN A 378 -73.60 -62.81 115.62
CA ASN A 378 -75.07 -62.91 115.48
C ASN A 378 -75.70 -64.30 115.71
N SER A 379 -74.94 -65.35 116.05
CA SER A 379 -75.35 -66.74 115.73
C SER A 379 -76.48 -67.37 116.57
N GLU A 380 -76.99 -66.75 117.64
CA GLU A 380 -78.05 -67.38 118.45
C GLU A 380 -79.08 -66.41 119.10
N ALA A 381 -79.19 -65.18 118.59
CA ALA A 381 -80.01 -64.12 119.20
C ALA A 381 -80.97 -63.36 118.25
N PHE A 382 -81.84 -63.98 117.44
CA PHE A 382 -82.06 -65.39 117.10
C PHE A 382 -83.15 -65.41 116.00
N THR A 383 -82.85 -65.96 114.82
CA THR A 383 -83.70 -66.75 113.88
C THR A 383 -85.13 -66.34 113.47
N LEU A 384 -85.77 -65.40 114.15
CA LEU A 384 -87.16 -64.95 113.96
C LEU A 384 -87.25 -63.44 113.69
N ARG A 385 -86.46 -62.61 114.38
CA ARG A 385 -86.30 -61.18 114.02
C ARG A 385 -85.57 -61.03 112.67
N GLU A 386 -84.66 -61.95 112.41
CA GLU A 386 -83.83 -62.02 111.21
C GLU A 386 -84.66 -62.23 109.94
N LYS A 387 -85.71 -63.08 109.94
CA LYS A 387 -86.57 -63.27 108.76
C LYS A 387 -87.35 -62.02 108.32
N VAL A 388 -87.65 -61.11 109.25
CA VAL A 388 -88.36 -59.86 108.96
C VAL A 388 -87.38 -58.79 108.49
N SER A 389 -86.26 -58.62 109.21
CA SER A 389 -85.18 -57.73 108.79
C SER A 389 -84.58 -58.12 107.43
N LEU A 390 -84.42 -59.43 107.17
CA LEU A 390 -83.92 -59.97 105.90
C LEU A 390 -84.81 -59.56 104.72
N LEU A 391 -86.14 -59.45 104.89
CA LEU A 391 -87.03 -59.05 103.80
C LEU A 391 -87.06 -57.53 103.59
N GLU A 392 -86.93 -56.73 104.66
CA GLU A 392 -86.84 -55.26 104.56
C GLU A 392 -85.45 -54.81 104.06
N GLU A 393 -84.40 -55.54 104.42
CA GLU A 393 -83.04 -55.35 103.94
C GLU A 393 -82.87 -55.89 102.52
N GLN A 394 -83.45 -57.06 102.17
CA GLN A 394 -83.57 -57.50 100.77
C GLN A 394 -84.38 -56.52 99.92
N LEU A 395 -85.35 -55.79 100.48
CA LEU A 395 -86.08 -54.77 99.72
C LEU A 395 -85.21 -53.53 99.46
N LYS A 396 -84.45 -53.05 100.45
CA LYS A 396 -83.51 -51.93 100.27
C LYS A 396 -82.29 -52.31 99.42
N GLU A 397 -81.76 -53.50 99.61
CA GLU A 397 -80.72 -54.11 98.78
C GLU A 397 -81.24 -54.30 97.35
N SER A 398 -82.46 -54.79 97.16
CA SER A 398 -83.09 -54.86 95.83
C SER A 398 -83.33 -53.47 95.23
N GLU A 399 -83.64 -52.45 96.03
CA GLU A 399 -83.85 -51.08 95.55
C GLU A 399 -82.52 -50.35 95.23
N THR A 400 -81.45 -50.59 95.99
CA THR A 400 -80.10 -50.09 95.66
C THR A 400 -79.44 -50.90 94.54
N GLN A 401 -79.68 -52.21 94.45
CA GLN A 401 -79.33 -53.03 93.29
C GLN A 401 -80.16 -52.63 92.07
N LEU A 402 -81.43 -52.22 92.21
CA LEU A 402 -82.24 -51.67 91.12
C LEU A 402 -81.74 -50.29 90.68
N GLN A 403 -81.32 -49.43 91.60
CA GLN A 403 -80.70 -48.12 91.28
C GLN A 403 -79.32 -48.31 90.62
N ASN A 404 -78.48 -49.24 91.10
CA ASN A 404 -77.19 -49.57 90.49
C ASN A 404 -77.35 -50.33 89.17
N ALA A 405 -78.35 -51.21 89.03
CA ALA A 405 -78.70 -51.86 87.77
C ALA A 405 -79.27 -50.83 86.78
N LYS A 406 -80.04 -49.84 87.23
CA LYS A 406 -80.52 -48.74 86.41
C LYS A 406 -79.39 -47.80 86.00
N ALA A 407 -78.45 -47.50 86.89
CA ALA A 407 -77.26 -46.69 86.59
C ALA A 407 -76.31 -47.41 85.64
N THR A 408 -76.11 -48.72 85.81
CA THR A 408 -75.32 -49.54 84.87
C THR A 408 -76.06 -49.79 83.57
N VAL A 409 -77.40 -49.91 83.54
CA VAL A 409 -78.18 -49.95 82.30
C VAL A 409 -78.13 -48.61 81.56
N GLU A 410 -78.23 -47.47 82.24
CA GLU A 410 -78.10 -46.17 81.59
C GLU A 410 -76.65 -45.88 81.15
N ALA A 411 -75.65 -46.29 81.92
CA ALA A 411 -74.24 -46.21 81.51
C ALA A 411 -73.92 -47.15 80.34
N ASN A 412 -74.42 -48.39 80.37
CA ASN A 412 -74.30 -49.34 79.25
C ASN A 412 -75.07 -48.85 78.02
N LYS A 413 -76.18 -48.12 78.20
CA LYS A 413 -76.92 -47.49 77.11
C LYS A 413 -76.14 -46.32 76.50
N VAL A 414 -75.58 -45.42 77.32
CA VAL A 414 -74.66 -44.37 76.84
C VAL A 414 -73.43 -44.97 76.14
N GLN A 415 -72.88 -46.07 76.66
CA GLN A 415 -71.78 -46.79 76.01
C GLN A 415 -72.23 -47.48 74.72
N HIS A 416 -73.44 -48.02 74.65
CA HIS A 416 -74.00 -48.63 73.45
C HIS A 416 -74.30 -47.57 72.38
N ASP A 417 -74.84 -46.41 72.77
CA ASP A 417 -75.08 -45.26 71.89
C ASP A 417 -73.75 -44.70 71.36
N ALA A 418 -72.70 -44.63 72.19
CA ALA A 418 -71.36 -44.24 71.78
C ALA A 418 -70.72 -45.24 70.80
N LEU A 419 -70.79 -46.56 71.09
CA LEU A 419 -70.33 -47.61 70.19
C LEU A 419 -71.14 -47.67 68.88
N TYR A 420 -72.44 -47.32 68.93
CA TYR A 420 -73.28 -47.23 67.74
C TYR A 420 -72.90 -46.03 66.87
N SER A 421 -72.56 -44.89 67.49
CA SER A 421 -71.99 -43.74 66.78
C SER A 421 -70.65 -44.09 66.14
N GLU A 422 -69.73 -44.72 66.88
CA GLU A 422 -68.42 -45.14 66.38
C GLU A 422 -68.55 -46.16 65.24
N LEU A 423 -69.52 -47.09 65.32
CA LEU A 423 -69.82 -48.04 64.26
C LEU A 423 -70.37 -47.35 63.01
N ASN A 424 -71.26 -46.36 63.17
CA ASN A 424 -71.79 -45.56 62.07
C ASN A 424 -70.68 -44.69 61.41
N ASP A 425 -69.77 -44.14 62.20
CA ASP A 425 -68.61 -43.38 61.70
C ASP A 425 -67.62 -44.29 60.95
N MET A 426 -67.39 -45.52 61.45
CA MET A 426 -66.63 -46.54 60.73
C MET A 426 -67.33 -47.00 59.45
N GLU A 427 -68.65 -47.13 59.43
CA GLU A 427 -69.41 -47.53 58.25
C GLU A 427 -69.40 -46.44 57.17
N ASN A 428 -69.53 -45.16 57.55
CA ASN A 428 -69.30 -44.02 56.66
C ASN A 428 -67.88 -44.02 56.08
N ALA A 429 -66.85 -44.25 56.92
CA ALA A 429 -65.47 -44.33 56.46
C ALA A 429 -65.22 -45.53 55.52
N ILE A 430 -65.91 -46.66 55.72
CA ILE A 430 -65.89 -47.80 54.81
C ILE A 430 -66.53 -47.44 53.46
N GLU A 431 -67.64 -46.70 53.45
CA GLU A 431 -68.29 -46.29 52.20
C GLU A 431 -67.46 -45.26 51.44
N ASP A 432 -66.88 -44.27 52.12
CA ASP A 432 -65.89 -43.34 51.54
C ASP A 432 -64.69 -44.10 50.94
N LEU A 433 -64.20 -45.15 51.61
CA LEU A 433 -63.11 -45.96 51.09
C LEU A 433 -63.52 -46.79 49.86
N LYS A 434 -64.75 -47.33 49.80
CA LYS A 434 -65.29 -48.00 48.60
C LYS A 434 -65.40 -47.02 47.43
N GLU A 435 -65.90 -45.81 47.66
CA GLU A 435 -66.07 -44.79 46.60
C GLU A 435 -64.70 -44.33 46.07
N ASN A 436 -63.71 -44.16 46.95
CA ASN A 436 -62.34 -43.87 46.53
C ASN A 436 -61.66 -45.06 45.82
N LEU A 437 -62.00 -46.31 46.18
CA LEU A 437 -61.48 -47.52 45.53
C LEU A 437 -62.02 -47.64 44.10
N SER A 438 -63.33 -47.50 43.87
CA SER A 438 -63.92 -47.53 42.53
C SER A 438 -63.42 -46.37 41.66
N ARG A 439 -63.22 -45.18 42.26
CA ARG A 439 -62.60 -44.02 41.59
C ARG A 439 -61.13 -44.26 41.22
N ALA A 440 -60.39 -45.05 41.99
CA ALA A 440 -59.02 -45.45 41.69
C ALA A 440 -58.96 -46.55 40.61
N GLU A 441 -59.88 -47.52 40.67
CA GLU A 441 -60.03 -48.61 39.70
C GLU A 441 -60.33 -48.07 38.29
N ASN A 442 -61.34 -47.20 38.16
CA ASN A 442 -61.66 -46.51 36.90
C ASN A 442 -60.46 -45.72 36.32
N LYS A 443 -59.61 -45.13 37.18
CA LYS A 443 -58.39 -44.44 36.74
C LYS A 443 -57.30 -45.42 36.29
N ALA A 444 -57.17 -46.57 36.93
CA ALA A 444 -56.24 -47.62 36.53
C ALA A 444 -56.63 -48.22 35.17
N GLU A 445 -57.91 -48.52 34.96
CA GLU A 445 -58.43 -49.03 33.68
C GLU A 445 -58.28 -47.99 32.54
N SER A 446 -58.53 -46.70 32.82
CA SER A 446 -58.26 -45.61 31.88
C SER A 446 -56.77 -45.43 31.56
N ALA A 447 -55.87 -45.75 32.48
CA ALA A 447 -54.43 -45.76 32.23
C ALA A 447 -54.00 -46.99 31.42
N GLU A 448 -54.55 -48.17 31.72
CA GLU A 448 -54.25 -49.43 31.01
C GLU A 448 -54.67 -49.36 29.54
N THR A 449 -55.87 -48.84 29.26
CA THR A 449 -56.36 -48.63 27.88
C THR A 449 -55.47 -47.66 27.09
N LYS A 450 -55.00 -46.57 27.72
CA LYS A 450 -54.02 -45.65 27.11
C LYS A 450 -52.66 -46.30 26.86
N CYS A 451 -52.18 -47.13 27.78
CA CYS A 451 -50.94 -47.88 27.59
C CYS A 451 -51.03 -48.85 26.42
N LYS A 452 -52.15 -49.58 26.28
CA LYS A 452 -52.39 -50.49 25.14
C LYS A 452 -52.35 -49.75 23.80
N LEU A 453 -53.08 -48.63 23.69
CA LEU A 453 -53.06 -47.79 22.48
C LEU A 453 -51.64 -47.27 22.17
N LEU A 454 -50.90 -46.82 23.19
CA LEU A 454 -49.53 -46.36 23.00
C LEU A 454 -48.58 -47.49 22.56
N THR A 455 -48.78 -48.73 23.02
CA THR A 455 -47.97 -49.86 22.53
C THR A 455 -48.30 -50.26 21.10
N GLU A 456 -49.55 -50.09 20.67
CA GLU A 456 -50.01 -50.37 19.31
C GLU A 456 -49.41 -49.34 18.32
N THR A 457 -49.51 -48.04 18.61
CA THR A 457 -48.93 -46.99 17.75
C THR A 457 -47.40 -47.02 17.67
N ASN A 458 -46.71 -47.42 18.74
CA ASN A 458 -45.25 -47.62 18.69
C ASN A 458 -44.84 -48.83 17.81
N LEU A 459 -45.71 -49.84 17.68
CA LEU A 459 -45.44 -50.99 16.80
C LEU A 459 -45.61 -50.58 15.33
N GLU A 460 -46.69 -49.87 14.99
CA GLU A 460 -46.93 -49.33 13.65
C GLU A 460 -45.78 -48.42 13.17
N LEU A 461 -45.38 -47.43 13.98
CA LEU A 461 -44.27 -46.52 13.64
C LEU A 461 -42.94 -47.26 13.42
N ASN A 462 -42.70 -48.34 14.16
CA ASN A 462 -41.48 -49.14 14.02
C ASN A 462 -41.51 -50.01 12.75
N GLU A 463 -42.69 -50.44 12.29
CA GLU A 463 -42.86 -51.11 11.00
C GLU A 463 -42.67 -50.11 9.83
N GLU A 464 -43.29 -48.92 9.89
CA GLU A 464 -43.09 -47.83 8.90
C GLU A 464 -41.62 -47.44 8.73
N LEU A 465 -40.88 -47.30 9.85
CA LEU A 465 -39.44 -47.00 9.86
C LEU A 465 -38.64 -48.15 9.23
N GLY A 466 -39.10 -49.40 9.39
CA GLY A 466 -38.56 -50.57 8.70
C GLY A 466 -38.74 -50.52 7.17
N PHE A 467 -39.89 -50.04 6.68
CA PHE A 467 -40.13 -49.86 5.24
C PHE A 467 -39.24 -48.76 4.66
N LEU A 468 -39.20 -47.57 5.26
CA LEU A 468 -38.33 -46.45 4.83
C LEU A 468 -36.84 -46.81 4.75
N LYS A 469 -36.39 -47.70 5.63
CA LYS A 469 -34.99 -48.19 5.69
C LYS A 469 -34.67 -49.26 4.64
N ASN A 470 -35.66 -50.06 4.25
CA ASN A 470 -35.50 -51.13 3.25
C ASN A 470 -35.86 -50.68 1.83
N ASP A 471 -36.32 -49.44 1.65
CA ASP A 471 -36.65 -48.86 0.35
C ASP A 471 -35.38 -48.70 -0.50
N SER A 472 -35.22 -49.55 -1.53
CA SER A 472 -33.99 -49.70 -2.32
C SER A 472 -33.46 -48.38 -2.89
N ASN A 473 -34.38 -47.48 -3.25
CA ASN A 473 -34.08 -46.15 -3.80
C ASN A 473 -33.29 -45.27 -2.83
N ASN A 474 -33.50 -45.40 -1.52
CA ASN A 474 -32.76 -44.64 -0.51
C ASN A 474 -31.32 -45.14 -0.38
N ILE A 475 -31.10 -46.46 -0.46
CA ILE A 475 -29.78 -47.08 -0.37
C ILE A 475 -28.93 -46.72 -1.59
N GLU A 476 -29.50 -46.77 -2.80
CA GLU A 476 -28.80 -46.36 -4.02
C GLU A 476 -28.45 -44.86 -4.01
N LYS A 477 -29.37 -44.00 -3.52
CA LYS A 477 -29.11 -42.57 -3.37
C LYS A 477 -27.99 -42.27 -2.35
N ILE A 478 -27.95 -43.00 -1.23
CA ILE A 478 -26.85 -42.90 -0.24
C ILE A 478 -25.52 -43.30 -0.88
N ASN A 479 -25.46 -44.44 -1.59
CA ASN A 479 -24.25 -44.89 -2.28
C ASN A 479 -23.76 -43.92 -3.37
N LEU A 480 -24.69 -43.26 -4.08
CA LEU A 480 -24.37 -42.22 -5.05
C LEU A 480 -23.78 -40.97 -4.39
N LEU A 481 -24.37 -40.52 -3.28
CA LEU A 481 -23.87 -39.38 -2.49
C LEU A 481 -22.50 -39.69 -1.87
N GLU A 482 -22.27 -40.89 -1.34
CA GLU A 482 -20.94 -41.32 -0.89
C GLU A 482 -19.90 -41.33 -2.02
N LYS A 483 -20.29 -41.70 -3.24
CA LYS A 483 -19.40 -41.63 -4.41
C LYS A 483 -19.07 -40.18 -4.75
N GLN A 484 -20.06 -39.30 -4.81
CA GLN A 484 -19.87 -37.87 -5.07
C GLN A 484 -19.00 -37.21 -3.99
N LEU A 485 -19.18 -37.57 -2.72
CA LEU A 485 -18.34 -37.09 -1.61
C LEU A 485 -16.88 -37.49 -1.81
N ARG A 486 -16.59 -38.78 -2.10
CA ARG A 486 -15.23 -39.25 -2.38
C ARG A 486 -14.60 -38.59 -3.62
N GLU A 487 -15.40 -38.29 -4.64
CA GLU A 487 -14.92 -37.61 -5.85
C GLU A 487 -14.64 -36.12 -5.60
N SER A 488 -15.46 -35.46 -4.77
CA SER A 488 -15.22 -34.09 -4.30
C SER A 488 -13.98 -33.99 -3.40
N ASP A 489 -13.74 -34.96 -2.52
CA ASP A 489 -12.54 -35.01 -1.67
C ASP A 489 -11.25 -35.12 -2.51
N VAL A 490 -11.27 -35.91 -3.59
CA VAL A 490 -10.14 -36.02 -4.53
C VAL A 490 -9.93 -34.71 -5.29
N GLN A 491 -10.99 -34.04 -5.73
CA GLN A 491 -10.89 -32.72 -6.37
C GLN A 491 -10.32 -31.66 -5.41
N LEU A 492 -10.78 -31.64 -4.15
CA LEU A 492 -10.26 -30.76 -3.10
C LEU A 492 -8.76 -31.00 -2.84
N GLN A 493 -8.35 -32.27 -2.76
CA GLN A 493 -6.93 -32.60 -2.54
C GLN A 493 -6.05 -32.24 -3.74
N ASN A 494 -6.55 -32.38 -4.97
CA ASN A 494 -5.84 -31.93 -6.17
C ASN A 494 -5.73 -30.40 -6.23
N ALA A 495 -6.82 -29.68 -5.93
CA ALA A 495 -6.81 -28.21 -5.85
C ALA A 495 -5.83 -27.72 -4.76
N LYS A 496 -5.77 -28.41 -3.61
CA LYS A 496 -4.80 -28.13 -2.55
C LYS A 496 -3.35 -28.32 -3.01
N VAL A 497 -3.03 -29.44 -3.67
CA VAL A 497 -1.67 -29.66 -4.22
C VAL A 497 -1.33 -28.61 -5.28
N SER A 498 -2.30 -28.18 -6.09
CA SER A 498 -2.11 -27.09 -7.05
C SER A 498 -1.83 -25.75 -6.37
N ALA A 499 -2.55 -25.43 -5.29
CA ALA A 499 -2.35 -24.20 -4.51
C ALA A 499 -1.02 -24.21 -3.72
N GLU A 500 -0.59 -25.38 -3.21
CA GLU A 500 0.72 -25.54 -2.59
C GLU A 500 1.85 -25.33 -3.63
N ALA A 501 1.67 -25.82 -4.87
CA ALA A 501 2.62 -25.60 -5.96
C ALA A 501 2.70 -24.13 -6.42
N THR A 502 1.58 -23.42 -6.53
CA THR A 502 1.60 -21.98 -6.87
C THR A 502 2.16 -21.12 -5.73
N GLN A 503 1.89 -21.49 -4.47
CA GLN A 503 2.53 -20.84 -3.31
C GLN A 503 4.05 -21.05 -3.30
N GLU A 504 4.56 -22.22 -3.70
CA GLU A 504 6.00 -22.47 -3.82
C GLU A 504 6.61 -21.69 -4.99
N GLN A 505 5.93 -21.58 -6.13
CA GLN A 505 6.33 -20.69 -7.23
C GLN A 505 6.39 -19.21 -6.79
N LEU A 506 5.38 -18.73 -6.06
CA LEU A 506 5.35 -17.37 -5.53
C LEU A 506 6.49 -17.11 -4.54
N ASN A 507 6.79 -18.07 -3.66
CA ASN A 507 7.94 -17.99 -2.76
C ASN A 507 9.28 -17.92 -3.52
N MET A 508 9.44 -18.69 -4.61
CA MET A 508 10.63 -18.58 -5.47
C MET A 508 10.72 -17.20 -6.15
N LEU A 509 9.61 -16.67 -6.66
CA LEU A 509 9.57 -15.32 -7.23
C LEU A 509 9.97 -14.25 -6.20
N TYR A 510 9.47 -14.32 -4.96
CA TYR A 510 9.90 -13.42 -3.89
C TYR A 510 11.39 -13.52 -3.58
N THR A 511 11.98 -14.72 -3.58
CA THR A 511 13.45 -14.85 -3.42
C THR A 511 14.23 -14.23 -4.59
N ALA A 512 13.75 -14.41 -5.83
CA ALA A 512 14.38 -13.82 -7.01
C ALA A 512 14.26 -12.28 -7.04
N ILE A 513 13.12 -11.73 -6.60
CA ILE A 513 12.93 -10.28 -6.43
C ILE A 513 13.93 -9.74 -5.40
N GLY A 514 14.08 -10.41 -4.24
CA GLY A 514 15.06 -10.01 -3.23
C GLY A 514 16.52 -10.01 -3.74
N ASP A 515 16.89 -10.99 -4.57
CA ASP A 515 18.20 -11.01 -5.24
C ASP A 515 18.37 -9.85 -6.25
N MET A 516 17.30 -9.50 -6.99
CA MET A 516 17.31 -8.33 -7.89
C MET A 516 17.38 -7.01 -7.13
N GLU A 517 16.68 -6.85 -6.01
CA GLU A 517 16.77 -5.67 -5.14
C GLU A 517 18.18 -5.47 -4.59
N ASN A 518 18.83 -6.56 -4.15
CA ASN A 518 20.22 -6.54 -3.71
C ASN A 518 21.18 -6.11 -4.84
N LEU A 519 20.96 -6.59 -6.07
CA LEU A 519 21.72 -6.15 -7.25
C LEU A 519 21.48 -4.68 -7.58
N ILE A 520 20.23 -4.20 -7.52
CA ILE A 520 19.88 -2.79 -7.74
C ILE A 520 20.57 -1.90 -6.71
N ASN A 521 20.65 -2.33 -5.44
CA ASN A 521 21.33 -1.58 -4.39
C ASN A 521 22.86 -1.51 -4.59
N ASP A 522 23.50 -2.61 -5.00
CA ASP A 522 24.93 -2.61 -5.37
C ASP A 522 25.21 -1.75 -6.64
N LEU A 523 24.32 -1.80 -7.64
CA LEU A 523 24.40 -0.94 -8.82
C LEU A 523 24.22 0.54 -8.46
N LYS A 524 23.25 0.91 -7.62
CA LYS A 524 23.09 2.28 -7.10
C LYS A 524 24.36 2.77 -6.39
N LEU A 525 24.94 1.96 -5.51
CA LEU A 525 26.20 2.29 -4.84
C LEU A 525 27.35 2.54 -5.83
N LYS A 526 27.44 1.71 -6.88
CA LYS A 526 28.43 1.86 -7.96
C LYS A 526 28.19 3.11 -8.80
N VAL A 527 26.94 3.48 -9.07
CA VAL A 527 26.56 4.71 -9.77
C VAL A 527 26.97 5.93 -8.95
N SER A 528 26.57 6.05 -7.68
CA SER A 528 26.98 7.20 -6.83
C SER A 528 28.50 7.33 -6.67
N LYS A 529 29.24 6.21 -6.69
CA LYS A 529 30.71 6.21 -6.70
C LYS A 529 31.31 6.62 -8.06
N ALA A 530 30.64 6.31 -9.16
CA ALA A 530 31.06 6.73 -10.49
C ALA A 530 30.77 8.22 -10.74
N GLU A 531 29.63 8.69 -10.26
CA GLU A 531 29.13 10.07 -10.30
C GLU A 531 30.03 11.03 -9.51
N SER A 532 30.27 10.76 -8.22
CA SER A 532 31.23 11.55 -7.41
C SER A 532 32.66 11.58 -8.00
N ARG A 533 33.07 10.53 -8.71
CA ARG A 533 34.33 10.53 -9.47
C ARG A 533 34.25 11.34 -10.75
N ALA A 534 33.10 11.38 -11.43
CA ALA A 534 32.89 12.20 -12.63
C ALA A 534 32.88 13.68 -12.25
N GLU A 535 32.16 14.06 -11.21
CA GLU A 535 32.18 15.40 -10.58
C GLU A 535 33.62 15.83 -10.22
N THR A 536 34.37 14.95 -9.53
CA THR A 536 35.80 15.21 -9.24
C THR A 536 36.63 15.42 -10.52
N VAL A 537 36.34 14.72 -11.61
CA VAL A 537 37.05 14.88 -12.89
C VAL A 537 36.63 16.17 -13.61
N GLU A 538 35.36 16.55 -13.51
CA GLU A 538 34.81 17.80 -14.04
C GLU A 538 35.45 19.01 -13.37
N ASP A 539 35.53 19.04 -12.04
CA ASP A 539 36.26 20.06 -11.26
C ASP A 539 37.72 20.19 -11.73
N ASN A 540 38.41 19.06 -11.91
CA ASN A 540 39.78 19.05 -12.41
C ASN A 540 39.89 19.57 -13.85
N CYS A 541 38.91 19.28 -14.72
CA CYS A 541 38.84 19.81 -16.08
C CYS A 541 38.57 21.32 -16.11
N ILE A 542 37.75 21.85 -15.19
CA ILE A 542 37.52 23.28 -15.03
C ILE A 542 38.83 23.98 -14.66
N VAL A 543 39.52 23.51 -13.62
CA VAL A 543 40.82 24.05 -13.19
C VAL A 543 41.89 23.94 -14.30
N LEU A 544 41.91 22.84 -15.05
CA LEU A 544 42.83 22.68 -16.18
C LEU A 544 42.50 23.64 -17.34
N SER A 545 41.22 23.94 -17.55
CA SER A 545 40.77 24.89 -18.57
C SER A 545 41.10 26.34 -18.19
N GLU A 546 40.90 26.71 -16.92
CA GLU A 546 41.26 28.03 -16.38
C GLU A 546 42.78 28.26 -16.45
N THR A 547 43.58 27.29 -16.00
CA THR A 547 45.05 27.38 -16.08
C THR A 547 45.56 27.44 -17.53
N ASN A 548 44.93 26.70 -18.46
CA ASN A 548 45.27 26.78 -19.89
C ASN A 548 44.85 28.13 -20.50
N PHE A 549 43.72 28.72 -20.08
CA PHE A 549 43.32 30.07 -20.47
C PHE A 549 44.37 31.11 -20.04
N VAL A 550 44.81 31.07 -18.78
CA VAL A 550 45.87 31.97 -18.25
C VAL A 550 47.18 31.79 -19.02
N LEU A 551 47.62 30.55 -19.26
CA LEU A 551 48.83 30.28 -20.05
C LEU A 551 48.72 30.78 -21.50
N ASN A 552 47.54 30.69 -22.12
CA ASN A 552 47.30 31.21 -23.45
C ASN A 552 47.30 32.76 -23.49
N GLU A 553 46.78 33.41 -22.45
CA GLU A 553 46.89 34.87 -22.27
C GLU A 553 48.36 35.29 -22.14
N GLU A 554 49.15 34.63 -21.27
CA GLU A 554 50.60 34.87 -21.14
C GLU A 554 51.36 34.66 -22.46
N LEU A 555 51.05 33.58 -23.20
CA LEU A 555 51.65 33.31 -24.52
C LEU A 555 51.29 34.40 -25.54
N SER A 556 50.05 34.90 -25.52
CA SER A 556 49.62 35.99 -26.40
C SER A 556 50.39 37.29 -26.10
N PHE A 557 50.53 37.64 -24.81
CA PHE A 557 51.29 38.80 -24.35
C PHE A 557 52.78 38.69 -24.73
N LEU A 558 53.39 37.52 -24.52
CA LEU A 558 54.77 37.26 -24.92
C LEU A 558 54.97 37.34 -26.43
N ARG A 559 54.01 36.86 -27.23
CA ARG A 559 54.02 36.94 -28.69
C ARG A 559 53.92 38.39 -29.18
N SER A 560 53.00 39.20 -28.67
CA SER A 560 52.90 40.63 -29.02
C SER A 560 54.15 41.42 -28.60
N ARG A 561 54.77 41.07 -27.46
CA ARG A 561 56.04 41.68 -27.05
C ARG A 561 57.20 41.27 -27.98
N LEU A 562 57.23 40.02 -28.44
CA LEU A 562 58.21 39.54 -29.42
C LEU A 562 58.06 40.27 -30.77
N GLU A 563 56.84 40.44 -31.26
CA GLU A 563 56.53 41.16 -32.51
C GLU A 563 56.98 42.63 -32.45
N CYS A 564 56.81 43.29 -31.30
CA CYS A 564 57.32 44.63 -31.05
C CYS A 564 58.87 44.70 -31.04
N LEU A 565 59.53 43.69 -30.45
CA LEU A 565 60.99 43.56 -30.44
C LEU A 565 61.55 43.26 -31.83
N GLU A 566 60.89 42.40 -32.61
CA GLU A 566 61.23 42.06 -33.99
C GLU A 566 61.08 43.27 -34.92
N SER A 567 59.98 44.03 -34.78
CA SER A 567 59.78 45.30 -35.48
C SER A 567 60.87 46.33 -35.14
N SER A 568 61.24 46.44 -33.87
CA SER A 568 62.33 47.32 -33.41
C SER A 568 63.70 46.88 -33.95
N LEU A 569 63.97 45.57 -34.00
CA LEU A 569 65.18 45.01 -34.59
C LEU A 569 65.27 45.30 -36.10
N HIS A 570 64.19 45.09 -36.85
CA HIS A 570 64.13 45.44 -38.27
C HIS A 570 64.32 46.94 -38.52
N GLN A 571 63.78 47.80 -37.65
CA GLN A 571 64.02 49.24 -37.71
C GLN A 571 65.49 49.58 -37.42
N ALA A 572 66.12 48.92 -36.44
CA ALA A 572 67.53 49.09 -36.12
C ALA A 572 68.46 48.62 -37.25
N ASP A 573 68.20 47.47 -37.87
CA ASP A 573 68.99 47.01 -39.02
C ASP A 573 68.78 47.87 -40.27
N ASN A 574 67.55 48.35 -40.54
CA ASN A 574 67.30 49.30 -41.64
C ASN A 574 68.06 50.62 -41.42
N THR A 575 68.02 51.20 -40.21
CA THR A 575 68.78 52.43 -39.91
C THR A 575 70.30 52.21 -39.94
N LYS A 576 70.78 51.02 -39.56
CA LYS A 576 72.18 50.61 -39.73
C LYS A 576 72.58 50.44 -41.20
N ILE A 577 71.71 49.94 -42.06
CA ILE A 577 71.92 49.87 -43.52
C ILE A 577 71.99 51.26 -44.13
N GLU A 578 71.07 52.17 -43.78
CA GLU A 578 71.09 53.55 -44.28
C GLU A 578 72.30 54.35 -43.78
N THR A 579 72.67 54.21 -42.50
CA THR A 579 73.91 54.83 -41.99
C THR A 579 75.17 54.25 -42.63
N ALA A 580 75.22 52.95 -42.93
CA ALA A 580 76.32 52.35 -43.70
C ALA A 580 76.39 52.88 -45.14
N LYS A 581 75.24 53.14 -45.79
CA LYS A 581 75.19 53.81 -47.10
C LYS A 581 75.71 55.24 -47.04
N ASP A 582 75.27 56.05 -46.06
CA ASP A 582 75.76 57.42 -45.85
C ASP A 582 77.27 57.45 -45.58
N ILE A 583 77.77 56.56 -44.72
CA ILE A 583 79.21 56.39 -44.47
C ILE A 583 79.95 56.06 -45.78
N SER A 584 79.44 55.12 -46.59
CA SER A 584 80.05 54.77 -47.89
C SER A 584 80.11 55.97 -48.85
N ILE A 585 79.04 56.77 -48.93
CA ILE A 585 78.98 58.00 -49.74
C ILE A 585 80.03 59.01 -49.22
N ARG A 586 80.07 59.27 -47.91
CA ARG A 586 81.06 60.18 -47.30
C ARG A 586 82.50 59.69 -47.51
N THR A 587 82.76 58.39 -47.35
CA THR A 587 84.08 57.78 -47.60
C THR A 587 84.51 57.97 -49.05
N LYS A 588 83.59 57.84 -50.02
CA LYS A 588 83.90 58.12 -51.42
C LYS A 588 84.28 59.59 -51.65
N VAL A 589 83.48 60.53 -51.13
CA VAL A 589 83.78 61.99 -51.23
C VAL A 589 85.13 62.33 -50.59
N ILE A 590 85.43 61.77 -49.41
CA ILE A 590 86.73 61.95 -48.75
C ILE A 590 87.86 61.37 -49.61
N THR A 591 87.66 60.19 -50.21
CA THR A 591 88.66 59.55 -51.09
C THR A 591 88.93 60.40 -52.34
N ASP A 592 87.88 60.93 -52.98
CA ASP A 592 88.00 61.82 -54.14
C ASP A 592 88.74 63.13 -53.76
N LEU A 593 88.45 63.72 -52.60
CA LEU A 593 89.14 64.91 -52.08
C LEU A 593 90.61 64.63 -51.72
N VAL A 594 90.92 63.47 -51.13
CA VAL A 594 92.29 63.03 -50.85
C VAL A 594 93.08 62.80 -52.14
N MET A 595 92.44 62.25 -53.17
CA MET A 595 93.03 62.09 -54.50
C MET A 595 93.30 63.44 -55.18
N GLN A 596 92.36 64.41 -55.10
CA GLN A 596 92.59 65.78 -55.56
C GLN A 596 93.74 66.45 -54.80
N LEU A 597 93.80 66.30 -53.47
CA LEU A 597 94.91 66.80 -52.65
C LEU A 597 96.26 66.15 -53.01
N ALA A 598 96.27 64.88 -53.41
CA ALA A 598 97.48 64.20 -53.87
C ALA A 598 97.97 64.78 -55.22
N VAL A 599 97.06 64.99 -56.17
CA VAL A 599 97.37 65.62 -57.47
C VAL A 599 97.85 67.07 -57.29
N GLU A 600 97.21 67.85 -56.41
CA GLU A 600 97.66 69.21 -56.11
C GLU A 600 99.02 69.24 -55.39
N ARG A 601 99.30 68.29 -54.49
CA ARG A 601 100.63 68.11 -53.90
C ARG A 601 101.68 67.77 -54.95
N GLU A 602 101.37 66.90 -55.91
CA GLU A 602 102.27 66.58 -57.02
C GLU A 602 102.49 67.79 -57.94
N ARG A 603 101.42 68.53 -58.28
CA ARG A 603 101.49 69.77 -59.07
C ARG A 603 102.37 70.82 -58.38
N LEU A 604 102.20 71.03 -57.08
CA LEU A 604 103.04 71.92 -56.27
C LEU A 604 104.48 71.42 -56.20
N GLN A 605 104.72 70.12 -56.01
CA GLN A 605 106.07 69.53 -56.02
C GLN A 605 106.76 69.71 -57.38
N ASN A 606 106.03 69.60 -58.49
CA ASN A 606 106.53 69.86 -59.83
C ASN A 606 106.84 71.35 -60.05
N GLN A 607 106.02 72.28 -59.51
CA GLN A 607 106.33 73.71 -59.51
C GLN A 607 107.56 74.04 -58.64
N VAL A 608 107.68 73.46 -57.45
CA VAL A 608 108.83 73.62 -56.55
C VAL A 608 110.11 73.09 -57.20
N THR A 609 110.08 71.91 -57.83
CA THR A 609 111.26 71.37 -58.53
C THR A 609 111.61 72.14 -59.81
N SER A 610 110.62 72.73 -60.50
CA SER A 610 110.87 73.66 -61.61
C SER A 610 111.56 74.94 -61.12
N LEU A 611 111.04 75.58 -60.07
CA LEU A 611 111.67 76.74 -59.44
C LEU A 611 113.05 76.40 -58.86
N MET A 612 113.26 75.19 -58.37
CA MET A 612 114.56 74.73 -57.89
C MET A 612 115.58 74.57 -59.03
N LYS A 613 115.14 74.09 -60.21
CA LYS A 613 115.95 74.09 -61.44
C LYS A 613 116.21 75.51 -61.96
N GLU A 614 115.23 76.40 -61.90
CA GLU A 614 115.39 77.79 -62.32
C GLU A 614 116.37 78.54 -61.42
N ASN A 615 116.21 78.44 -60.08
CA ASN A 615 117.18 78.92 -59.10
C ASN A 615 118.57 78.31 -59.30
N ARG A 616 118.67 77.03 -59.69
CA ARG A 616 119.94 76.41 -60.06
C ARG A 616 120.54 77.05 -61.32
N THR A 617 119.76 77.30 -62.38
CA THR A 617 120.26 77.98 -63.57
C THR A 617 120.57 79.47 -63.34
N LEU A 618 119.92 80.13 -62.38
CA LEU A 618 120.26 81.48 -61.93
C LEU A 618 121.56 81.48 -61.11
N ALA A 619 121.77 80.47 -60.26
CA ALA A 619 123.05 80.25 -59.59
C ALA A 619 124.17 79.97 -60.60
N GLU A 620 123.94 79.09 -61.59
CA GLU A 620 124.89 78.79 -62.68
C GLU A 620 125.15 80.01 -63.59
N LYS A 621 124.19 80.95 -63.72
CA LYS A 621 124.38 82.24 -64.40
C LYS A 621 125.14 83.28 -63.56
N LEU A 622 125.04 83.22 -62.23
CA LEU A 622 125.88 84.02 -61.32
C LEU A 622 127.31 83.47 -61.22
N GLN A 623 127.53 82.19 -61.56
CA GLN A 623 128.80 81.47 -61.37
C GLN A 623 129.70 81.43 -62.63
N ASN A 624 129.49 82.34 -63.59
CA ASN A 624 130.36 82.56 -64.75
C ASN A 624 131.00 83.97 -64.75
N GLY A 625 131.34 84.46 -63.56
CA GLY A 625 132.01 85.75 -63.31
C GLY A 625 133.29 85.56 -62.49
N ASP A 626 134.36 85.16 -63.18
CA ASP A 626 135.76 85.09 -62.72
C ASP A 626 136.13 84.06 -61.60
N LYS A 627 137.45 83.87 -61.44
CA LYS A 627 138.09 82.69 -60.81
C LYS A 627 138.64 82.90 -59.40
N ASP A 628 138.94 81.74 -58.81
CA ASP A 628 140.06 81.42 -57.90
C ASP A 628 139.94 81.62 -56.37
N MET A 629 140.59 80.66 -55.69
CA MET A 629 141.10 80.68 -54.30
C MET A 629 140.11 80.37 -53.13
N PRO A 630 140.57 79.76 -52.01
CA PRO A 630 140.47 78.30 -51.88
C PRO A 630 139.85 77.80 -50.55
N ALA A 631 139.94 76.47 -50.33
CA ALA A 631 139.47 75.75 -49.15
C ALA A 631 139.91 76.30 -47.78
N VAL A 632 138.94 76.46 -46.84
CA VAL A 632 139.14 76.76 -45.41
C VAL A 632 137.95 76.23 -44.56
N MET A 633 138.24 75.67 -43.37
CA MET A 633 137.44 75.50 -42.11
C MET A 633 135.91 75.24 -42.16
N THR A 634 135.39 74.15 -41.57
CA THR A 634 135.06 73.96 -40.11
C THR A 634 134.32 75.16 -39.49
N HIS A 635 133.09 75.04 -38.97
CA HIS A 635 132.84 74.35 -37.69
C HIS A 635 131.34 74.21 -37.37
N ASN A 636 131.00 73.10 -36.70
CA ASN A 636 130.29 73.03 -35.42
C ASN A 636 129.04 73.90 -35.16
N GLY A 637 127.89 73.22 -35.07
CA GLY A 637 127.20 73.12 -33.77
C GLY A 637 126.04 74.08 -33.46
N ASN A 638 125.04 73.50 -32.77
CA ASN A 638 123.97 74.16 -32.00
C ASN A 638 122.92 74.94 -32.84
N LYS A 639 121.64 75.02 -32.47
CA LYS A 639 120.87 74.75 -31.23
C LYS A 639 119.52 74.12 -31.69
N CYS A 640 118.88 73.14 -31.04
CA CYS A 640 118.43 73.03 -29.64
C CYS A 640 117.40 74.10 -29.24
N THR A 641 116.52 73.76 -28.28
CA THR A 641 115.45 74.59 -27.66
C THR A 641 114.21 74.77 -28.56
N THR A 642 112.96 74.50 -28.14
CA THR A 642 112.40 73.96 -26.86
C THR A 642 110.99 73.43 -27.18
N SER A 643 110.52 72.27 -26.68
CA SER A 643 109.71 72.11 -25.43
C SER A 643 108.92 73.39 -25.08
N THR A 644 107.59 73.42 -25.09
CA THR A 644 106.64 72.90 -24.07
C THR A 644 105.22 73.30 -24.56
N ASN A 645 104.08 72.72 -24.18
CA ASN A 645 103.46 72.60 -22.86
C ASN A 645 102.18 71.75 -22.96
N ALA A 646 101.76 71.14 -21.84
CA ALA A 646 100.35 70.96 -21.47
C ALA A 646 100.04 72.00 -20.36
N PRO A 647 98.86 72.06 -19.69
CA PRO A 647 97.62 71.27 -19.78
C PRO A 647 96.33 72.15 -19.71
N HIS A 648 95.18 71.54 -19.37
CA HIS A 648 93.89 72.16 -18.96
C HIS A 648 93.10 72.90 -20.07
N GLU A 649 91.77 73.09 -20.04
CA GLU A 649 90.55 72.59 -19.35
C GLU A 649 89.44 73.61 -19.76
N GLU A 650 88.14 73.33 -19.57
CA GLU A 650 87.02 74.30 -19.76
C GLU A 650 86.80 74.83 -21.23
N ASP A 651 85.61 75.20 -21.73
CA ASP A 651 84.23 75.10 -21.20
C ASP A 651 83.16 75.25 -22.31
N THR A 652 81.87 75.43 -21.92
CA THR A 652 80.64 75.85 -22.66
C THR A 652 79.70 74.67 -22.97
N GLU A 653 78.61 74.41 -22.21
CA GLU A 653 77.33 75.17 -22.10
C GLU A 653 76.60 75.36 -23.47
N SER A 654 75.27 75.37 -23.66
CA SER A 654 74.04 75.13 -22.88
C SER A 654 72.97 74.67 -23.92
N SER A 655 71.78 74.12 -23.67
CA SER A 655 70.85 74.27 -22.54
C SER A 655 69.99 73.02 -22.33
N ALA A 656 69.48 72.87 -21.11
CA ALA A 656 68.44 71.91 -20.75
C ALA A 656 67.01 72.46 -21.00
N THR A 657 66.04 71.54 -21.09
CA THR A 657 64.68 71.78 -20.58
C THR A 657 64.23 70.54 -19.81
N SER A 658 63.94 70.70 -18.51
CA SER A 658 63.38 69.65 -17.66
C SER A 658 61.88 69.85 -17.45
N LEU A 659 61.14 68.75 -17.27
CA LEU A 659 60.01 68.55 -16.33
C LEU A 659 59.85 67.00 -16.24
N GLN A 660 60.23 66.34 -15.13
CA GLN A 660 59.33 65.87 -14.03
C GLN A 660 58.03 65.22 -14.58
N VAL A 661 57.65 63.95 -14.29
CA VAL A 661 57.30 63.26 -13.01
C VAL A 661 57.17 61.75 -13.32
N ASP A 662 57.55 60.73 -12.53
CA ASP A 662 58.47 60.59 -11.38
C ASP A 662 58.92 59.08 -11.27
N LYS A 663 58.97 58.49 -10.06
CA LYS A 663 59.32 57.09 -9.71
C LYS A 663 58.17 56.09 -10.03
N SER A 664 58.33 54.76 -10.04
CA SER A 664 59.29 53.91 -9.31
C SER A 664 59.54 52.52 -9.94
N SER A 665 60.75 52.00 -9.70
CA SER A 665 61.15 50.58 -9.65
C SER A 665 60.44 49.83 -8.48
N LYS A 666 60.45 48.50 -8.28
CA LYS A 666 60.89 47.27 -9.00
C LYS A 666 60.52 46.03 -8.15
N ALA A 667 60.10 44.93 -8.81
CA ALA A 667 60.17 43.49 -8.42
C ALA A 667 60.08 42.99 -6.94
N THR A 668 59.09 42.09 -6.72
CA THR A 668 59.21 40.70 -6.18
C THR A 668 59.71 40.38 -4.74
N ALA A 669 58.82 39.80 -3.92
CA ALA A 669 58.98 38.72 -2.91
C ALA A 669 57.55 38.34 -2.41
N VAL A 670 57.02 37.10 -2.32
CA VAL A 670 57.43 35.75 -1.82
C VAL A 670 57.19 35.51 -0.31
N CYS A 671 56.39 34.45 -0.03
CA CYS A 671 56.09 33.71 1.22
C CYS A 671 55.13 34.26 2.31
N GLU A 672 53.98 33.57 2.40
CA GLU A 672 53.40 32.86 3.57
C GLU A 672 53.34 33.52 4.96
N THR A 673 52.13 33.54 5.58
CA THR A 673 51.84 32.90 6.89
C THR A 673 50.32 32.67 7.03
N GLU A 674 49.95 31.65 7.80
CA GLU A 674 48.61 31.10 8.11
C GLU A 674 47.58 32.09 8.70
N ALA A 675 46.28 31.83 8.46
CA ALA A 675 45.23 31.78 9.51
C ALA A 675 43.86 31.30 8.93
N GLU A 676 43.25 30.31 9.59
CA GLU A 676 41.86 29.85 9.38
C GLU A 676 41.14 29.86 10.76
N PRO A 677 39.81 29.64 10.85
CA PRO A 677 38.75 30.60 10.59
C PRO A 677 38.01 31.07 11.87
N ALA A 678 37.15 32.09 11.74
CA ALA A 678 36.14 32.44 12.75
C ALA A 678 34.80 32.84 12.12
N PHE A 679 33.73 32.17 12.55
CA PHE A 679 32.31 32.49 12.27
C PHE A 679 31.93 33.88 12.85
N PRO A 680 30.89 34.55 12.30
CA PRO A 680 29.54 34.38 12.88
C PRO A 680 28.38 34.35 11.86
N SER A 681 27.22 33.91 12.34
CA SER A 681 25.97 33.73 11.59
C SER A 681 24.88 34.76 11.96
N ASN A 682 23.81 34.79 11.15
CA ASN A 682 22.51 35.48 11.35
C ASN A 682 22.52 37.01 11.14
N ASP A 683 21.42 37.68 10.77
CA ASP A 683 19.99 37.28 10.73
C ASP A 683 19.19 38.07 9.66
N ALA A 684 18.07 37.49 9.19
CA ALA A 684 16.94 38.21 8.57
C ALA A 684 15.65 37.33 8.53
N THR A 685 15.00 37.13 9.69
CA THR A 685 13.54 37.32 9.96
C THR A 685 12.53 37.32 8.78
N SER A 686 11.29 36.79 8.85
CA SER A 686 10.44 36.30 9.95
C SER A 686 9.12 35.71 9.40
N GLU A 687 8.37 34.98 10.25
CA GLU A 687 6.96 34.48 10.17
C GLU A 687 6.83 32.95 9.98
N LEU A 688 5.94 32.21 10.65
CA LEU A 688 5.27 32.39 11.95
C LEU A 688 4.64 31.03 12.36
N SER A 689 5.14 30.36 13.40
CA SER A 689 4.33 29.31 14.07
C SER A 689 4.66 29.19 15.56
N LYS A 690 3.63 29.35 16.39
CA LYS A 690 3.64 29.00 17.81
C LYS A 690 3.19 27.55 17.93
N LEU A 691 3.83 26.77 18.81
CA LEU A 691 3.33 26.54 20.16
C LEU A 691 4.11 25.39 20.83
N GLU A 692 5.01 25.69 21.78
CA GLU A 692 5.44 24.68 22.74
C GLU A 692 5.44 25.20 24.20
N THR A 693 4.69 24.47 25.01
CA THR A 693 4.89 24.08 26.41
C THR A 693 6.00 24.77 27.23
N VAL A 694 5.61 25.30 28.40
CA VAL A 694 5.98 24.78 29.75
C VAL A 694 5.59 25.80 30.82
N ARG A 695 4.78 25.36 31.79
CA ARG A 695 4.91 25.83 33.17
C ARG A 695 4.85 24.64 34.13
N THR A 696 5.82 24.62 35.03
CA THR A 696 6.04 23.62 36.06
C THR A 696 5.02 23.73 37.19
N MET A 697 4.55 22.59 37.71
CA MET A 697 3.93 22.50 39.04
C MET A 697 4.22 21.16 39.73
N GLY A 698 4.66 21.25 40.99
CA GLY A 698 4.20 20.37 42.07
C GLY A 698 4.69 18.92 42.11
N THR A 699 5.84 18.70 42.75
CA THR A 699 6.23 17.38 43.26
C THR A 699 5.24 16.92 44.34
N GLY A 700 4.56 15.78 44.11
CA GLY A 700 3.72 15.10 45.11
C GLY A 700 4.21 13.67 45.31
N GLU A 701 4.39 13.27 46.57
CA GLU A 701 4.93 11.95 46.92
C GLU A 701 3.94 10.81 46.60
N PHE A 702 4.10 10.18 45.44
CA PHE A 702 3.38 8.96 45.13
C PHE A 702 3.97 7.78 45.92
N ASN A 703 3.14 7.16 46.76
CA ASN A 703 3.50 5.97 47.53
C ASN A 703 3.89 4.80 46.62
N PHE A 704 5.19 4.64 46.36
CA PHE A 704 5.80 3.64 45.49
C PHE A 704 5.29 2.21 45.74
N LYS A 705 4.90 1.90 47.00
CA LYS A 705 4.28 0.64 47.39
C LYS A 705 3.02 0.29 46.60
N TYR A 706 2.14 1.26 46.30
CA TYR A 706 0.91 1.00 45.53
C TYR A 706 1.19 0.82 44.04
N VAL A 707 2.15 1.56 43.49
CA VAL A 707 2.61 1.38 42.10
C VAL A 707 3.21 -0.02 41.93
N LEU A 708 4.06 -0.45 42.88
CA LEU A 708 4.70 -1.76 42.84
C LEU A 708 3.69 -2.91 43.05
N ILE A 709 2.65 -2.71 43.87
CA ILE A 709 1.52 -3.66 43.98
C ILE A 709 0.72 -3.72 42.66
N ALA A 710 0.42 -2.58 42.03
CA ALA A 710 -0.30 -2.56 40.74
C ALA A 710 0.50 -3.26 39.62
N VAL A 711 1.82 -3.03 39.55
CA VAL A 711 2.73 -3.72 38.62
C VAL A 711 2.75 -5.23 38.90
N LEU A 712 2.83 -5.67 40.16
CA LEU A 712 2.78 -7.09 40.51
C LEU A 712 1.44 -7.74 40.13
N ILE A 713 0.31 -7.05 40.33
CA ILE A 713 -1.02 -7.55 39.94
C ILE A 713 -1.08 -7.72 38.40
N SER A 714 -0.64 -6.72 37.63
CA SER A 714 -0.56 -6.85 36.17
C SER A 714 0.37 -7.98 35.73
N LEU A 715 1.52 -8.17 36.39
CA LEU A 715 2.45 -9.25 36.07
C LEU A 715 1.83 -10.64 36.35
N ILE A 716 1.08 -10.78 37.45
CA ILE A 716 0.36 -12.01 37.79
C ILE A 716 -0.75 -12.29 36.78
N SER A 717 -1.50 -11.29 36.33
CA SER A 717 -2.49 -11.46 35.26
C SER A 717 -1.85 -11.91 33.94
N VAL A 718 -0.67 -11.37 33.57
CA VAL A 718 0.07 -11.78 32.36
C VAL A 718 0.67 -13.18 32.50
N LEU A 719 1.11 -13.60 33.70
CA LEU A 719 1.51 -15.00 33.93
C LEU A 719 0.31 -15.96 33.89
N ALA A 720 -0.84 -15.56 34.44
CA ALA A 720 -2.05 -16.37 34.44
C ALA A 720 -2.57 -16.63 33.01
N THR A 721 -2.57 -15.62 32.13
CA THR A 721 -2.93 -15.82 30.71
C THR A 721 -1.92 -16.69 29.97
N LYS A 722 -0.62 -16.58 30.25
CA LYS A 722 0.39 -17.48 29.68
C LYS A 722 0.26 -18.93 30.13
N LEU A 723 -0.07 -19.17 31.40
CA LEU A 723 -0.32 -20.51 31.93
C LEU A 723 -1.59 -21.12 31.31
N PHE A 724 -2.69 -20.36 31.23
CA PHE A 724 -3.92 -20.82 30.55
C PHE A 724 -3.75 -21.07 29.05
N GLN A 725 -2.78 -20.42 28.38
CA GLN A 725 -2.43 -20.73 27.00
C GLN A 725 -1.55 -21.99 26.85
N GLN A 726 -0.94 -22.49 27.93
CA GLN A 726 -0.08 -23.67 27.89
C GLN A 726 -0.85 -24.99 28.00
N ASP A 727 -1.97 -25.01 28.73
CA ASP A 727 -2.84 -26.19 28.87
C ASP A 727 -3.73 -26.47 27.64
N ASN A 728 -3.78 -25.54 26.66
CA ASN A 728 -4.63 -25.62 25.47
C ASN A 728 -3.86 -25.95 24.17
N ARG A 729 -2.72 -26.66 24.25
CA ARG A 729 -2.13 -27.32 23.07
C ARG A 729 -2.58 -28.79 22.99
N PRO A 730 -3.33 -29.20 21.95
CA PRO A 730 -3.46 -30.62 21.64
C PRO A 730 -2.11 -31.20 21.19
N LEU A 731 -1.97 -32.51 21.36
CA LEU A 731 -0.86 -33.31 20.82
C LEU A 731 -1.08 -33.61 19.33
#